data_AF-A0A6I9XP08-F1
#
_entry.id   AF-A0A6I9XP08-F1
#
_cell.length_a   1.000
_cell.length_b   1.000
_cell.length_c   1.000
_cell.angle_alpha   90.00
_cell.angle_beta   90.00
_cell.angle_gamma   90.00
#
_symmetry.space_group_name_H-M   'P 1'
#
loop_
_entity.id
_entity.type
_entity.pdbx_description
1 polymer ?
#
loop_
_entity_poly.entity_id
_entity_poly.type
_entity_poly.pdbx_seq_one_letter_code
_entity_poly.pdbx_strand_id
1 'polypeptide(L)'
;MFYSALGYLGFLAAICFLVAFISHKLLGSFNEGKWITFSMMVFCSVWVSFVPTYLSTKGKYMVAMQIFSILASSLGLLGCVFIPKCYIIIMRPDMNRKEHLMMKNQEVLKINCPFDVLKERYMFNQYKPGHFLISGIVSTYISPFEPYSFIMPSNKTFRSHLQSFWHILPFIFAIHLINQSPRILPNITLGYSIYENFFSARMTYEAMIDSLSTGQENVPNYRCGRPKKLLAVLEGTNSELFTCISTMLGIYKIPQITYGLINQIPKEKHQFPFSYRINPTQEPPHLATIKLLLHFRWTWIGLFAPDNEDGEKFKNSFALAAIKRGVCVAFSQSIPLQDKERKIRKFLHYAHSEKVPFSRCTSSCLPGYKKLKKEGTPVCCYDCSPCMEGTISTQEDAAHCEKCPDDQQPNKKQDQCVPKTLSFLSYQENLGVILALTASFLSLTTGLVLIIFIKYRETPIVKANNRHLTYILLVSLLISFLTIFLFIGRPKRVTCLLRQVTFCVVFSVAVSSLLAKTIMVVVAFLATKPGSKMRKWMGKSLPNAIVVSGSGVQVGICMIWLGISPPFPDIDLHFQSGQIFLQCNEGSDTMFYSALGYLGFLAAICFIVAFMSRKLPGSFNEAKWITFSMLVFCSVWLSFVPTYLSTKGKYIVAVQIFSIIASSLGLLCCIFVPKCYIIILRPHMNRKEHLMMRNHDGF
;
A
#
# COMPACT_ATOMS: atom_id res chain seq x y z
N MET A 1 13.35 -18.71 14.86
CA MET A 1 12.02 -19.29 14.58
C MET A 1 12.04 -20.81 14.53
N PHE A 2 12.76 -21.46 13.59
CA PHE A 2 12.79 -22.94 13.52
C PHE A 2 13.51 -23.59 14.72
N TYR A 3 14.78 -23.24 15.00
CA TYR A 3 15.53 -23.77 16.15
C TYR A 3 14.84 -23.53 17.51
N SER A 4 14.22 -22.35 17.69
CA SER A 4 13.42 -22.03 18.86
C SER A 4 12.17 -22.92 19.01
N ALA A 5 11.58 -23.38 17.90
CA ALA A 5 10.46 -24.32 17.93
C ALA A 5 10.91 -25.76 18.25
N LEU A 6 12.10 -26.19 17.81
CA LEU A 6 12.68 -27.48 18.21
C LEU A 6 13.02 -27.54 19.71
N GLY A 7 13.61 -26.48 20.28
CA GLY A 7 13.84 -26.39 21.72
C GLY A 7 12.53 -26.43 22.53
N TYR A 8 11.50 -25.74 22.03
CA TYR A 8 10.15 -25.74 22.61
C TYR A 8 9.47 -27.12 22.54
N LEU A 9 9.61 -27.83 21.42
CA LEU A 9 9.18 -29.23 21.26
C LEU A 9 9.87 -30.16 22.27
N GLY A 10 11.19 -30.04 22.44
CA GLY A 10 11.95 -30.82 23.43
C GLY A 10 11.51 -30.54 24.87
N PHE A 11 11.30 -29.27 25.22
CA PHE A 11 10.85 -28.86 26.56
C PHE A 11 9.41 -29.33 26.87
N LEU A 12 8.48 -29.17 25.91
CA LEU A 12 7.12 -29.68 26.06
C LEU A 12 7.09 -31.21 26.10
N ALA A 13 7.87 -31.90 25.27
CA ALA A 13 7.99 -33.35 25.32
C ALA A 13 8.53 -33.82 26.69
N ALA A 14 9.52 -33.14 27.25
CA ALA A 14 10.06 -33.42 28.58
C ALA A 14 9.00 -33.19 29.70
N ILE A 15 8.23 -32.10 29.64
CA ILE A 15 7.12 -31.85 30.58
C ILE A 15 6.04 -32.93 30.42
N CYS A 16 5.65 -33.29 29.20
CA CYS A 16 4.66 -34.33 28.95
C CYS A 16 5.15 -35.70 29.44
N PHE A 17 6.43 -36.05 29.24
CA PHE A 17 7.03 -37.26 29.82
C PHE A 17 7.05 -37.21 31.34
N LEU A 18 7.41 -36.07 31.95
CA LEU A 18 7.42 -35.92 33.41
C LEU A 18 6.01 -36.06 34.01
N VAL A 19 5.01 -35.42 33.41
CA VAL A 19 3.60 -35.52 33.81
C VAL A 19 3.04 -36.92 33.59
N ALA A 20 3.35 -37.57 32.47
CA ALA A 20 2.94 -38.94 32.18
C ALA A 20 3.60 -39.95 33.15
N PHE A 21 4.90 -39.82 33.41
CA PHE A 21 5.66 -40.65 34.34
C PHE A 21 5.16 -40.49 35.78
N ILE A 22 4.93 -39.26 36.23
CA ILE A 22 4.33 -38.98 37.55
C ILE A 22 2.91 -39.53 37.64
N SER A 23 2.09 -39.37 36.60
CA SER A 23 0.72 -39.90 36.56
C SER A 23 0.69 -41.44 36.56
N HIS A 24 1.58 -42.08 35.81
CA HIS A 24 1.76 -43.52 35.80
C HIS A 24 2.17 -44.06 37.19
N LYS A 25 3.09 -43.35 37.88
CA LYS A 25 3.45 -43.66 39.29
C LYS A 25 2.35 -43.35 40.31
N LEU A 26 1.33 -42.54 39.97
CA LEU A 26 0.22 -42.18 40.86
C LEU A 26 -1.03 -43.08 40.71
N LEU A 27 -1.27 -43.67 39.53
CA LEU A 27 -2.50 -44.41 39.20
C LEU A 27 -2.35 -45.95 39.18
N GLY A 28 -1.24 -46.50 39.70
CA GLY A 28 -0.82 -47.91 39.57
C GLY A 28 -1.69 -49.00 40.24
N SER A 29 -3.02 -48.91 40.16
CA SER A 29 -3.97 -49.91 40.71
C SER A 29 -5.25 -50.09 39.87
N PHE A 30 -5.49 -49.32 38.79
CA PHE A 30 -6.72 -49.37 38.00
C PHE A 30 -6.44 -49.49 36.50
N ASN A 31 -7.06 -50.47 35.82
CA ASN A 31 -6.98 -50.60 34.36
C ASN A 31 -7.66 -49.42 33.63
N GLU A 32 -8.65 -48.77 34.22
CA GLU A 32 -9.22 -47.51 33.72
C GLU A 32 -8.19 -46.37 33.70
N GLY A 33 -7.25 -46.37 34.67
CA GLY A 33 -6.19 -45.37 34.76
C GLY A 33 -5.29 -45.33 33.53
N LYS A 34 -5.11 -46.47 32.84
CA LYS A 34 -4.37 -46.56 31.57
C LYS A 34 -5.09 -45.83 30.42
N TRP A 35 -6.41 -45.91 30.35
CA TRP A 35 -7.19 -45.20 29.33
C TRP A 35 -7.20 -43.69 29.58
N ILE A 36 -7.23 -43.27 30.85
CA ILE A 36 -7.14 -41.85 31.22
C ILE A 36 -5.73 -41.30 30.94
N THR A 37 -4.65 -42.00 31.32
CA THR A 37 -3.29 -41.55 30.97
C THR A 37 -3.03 -41.60 29.47
N PHE A 38 -3.54 -42.60 28.74
CA PHE A 38 -3.47 -42.65 27.28
C PHE A 38 -4.23 -41.47 26.64
N SER A 39 -5.47 -41.20 27.07
CA SER A 39 -6.26 -40.07 26.56
C SER A 39 -5.59 -38.71 26.86
N MET A 40 -5.03 -38.52 28.07
CA MET A 40 -4.26 -37.32 28.40
C MET A 40 -2.93 -37.22 27.62
N MET A 41 -2.26 -38.33 27.36
CA MET A 41 -1.01 -38.36 26.58
C MET A 41 -1.26 -38.12 25.09
N VAL A 42 -2.39 -38.60 24.54
CA VAL A 42 -2.87 -38.27 23.20
C VAL A 42 -3.31 -36.82 23.11
N PHE A 43 -4.04 -36.29 24.10
CA PHE A 43 -4.39 -34.87 24.15
C PHE A 43 -3.13 -33.99 24.18
N CYS A 44 -2.14 -34.35 24.99
CA CYS A 44 -0.85 -33.66 25.03
C CYS A 44 -0.08 -33.79 23.71
N SER A 45 0.07 -34.97 23.13
CA SER A 45 0.82 -35.14 21.87
C SER A 45 0.14 -34.40 20.71
N VAL A 46 -1.19 -34.44 20.61
CA VAL A 46 -1.95 -33.64 19.63
C VAL A 46 -1.68 -32.14 19.80
N TRP A 47 -1.72 -31.61 21.03
CA TRP A 47 -1.47 -30.17 21.25
C TRP A 47 0.00 -29.76 21.06
N VAL A 48 0.95 -30.60 21.47
CA VAL A 48 2.39 -30.38 21.26
C VAL A 48 2.77 -30.45 19.77
N SER A 49 2.08 -31.27 18.96
CA SER A 49 2.21 -31.28 17.50
C SER A 49 1.42 -30.17 16.80
N PHE A 50 0.30 -29.72 17.38
CA PHE A 50 -0.54 -28.66 16.82
C PHE A 50 0.14 -27.31 16.84
N VAL A 51 0.74 -26.89 17.97
CA VAL A 51 1.32 -25.53 18.11
C VAL A 51 2.41 -25.22 17.07
N PRO A 52 3.41 -26.09 16.80
CA PRO A 52 4.38 -25.86 15.72
C PRO A 52 3.74 -25.79 14.33
N THR A 53 2.77 -26.67 14.06
CA THR A 53 2.10 -26.76 12.75
C THR A 53 1.20 -25.56 12.47
N TYR A 54 0.51 -25.06 13.51
CA TYR A 54 -0.29 -23.85 13.51
C TYR A 54 0.57 -22.58 13.27
N LEU A 55 1.75 -22.51 13.89
CA LEU A 55 2.69 -21.39 13.67
C LEU A 55 3.38 -21.43 12.29
N SER A 56 3.40 -22.59 11.62
CA SER A 56 4.03 -22.78 10.30
C SER A 56 3.08 -22.50 9.12
N THR A 57 1.77 -22.75 9.28
CA THR A 57 0.82 -22.76 8.16
C THR A 57 0.07 -21.43 7.95
N LYS A 58 0.48 -20.66 6.93
CA LYS A 58 -0.25 -19.46 6.47
C LYS A 58 -1.34 -19.83 5.46
N GLY A 59 -2.60 -19.44 5.71
CA GLY A 59 -3.65 -19.40 4.70
C GLY A 59 -4.89 -20.26 4.97
N LYS A 60 -5.60 -20.63 3.88
CA LYS A 60 -6.98 -21.17 3.90
C LYS A 60 -7.18 -22.43 4.75
N TYR A 61 -6.12 -23.20 5.02
CA TYR A 61 -6.19 -24.46 5.77
C TYR A 61 -6.19 -24.28 7.29
N MET A 62 -5.97 -23.07 7.82
CA MET A 62 -5.94 -22.82 9.28
C MET A 62 -7.24 -23.26 9.98
N VAL A 63 -8.40 -22.98 9.38
CA VAL A 63 -9.71 -23.37 9.92
C VAL A 63 -9.89 -24.90 9.85
N ALA A 64 -9.43 -25.54 8.77
CA ALA A 64 -9.46 -26.99 8.65
C ALA A 64 -8.56 -27.67 9.71
N MET A 65 -7.37 -27.13 10.00
CA MET A 65 -6.48 -27.65 11.04
C MET A 65 -7.02 -27.41 12.46
N GLN A 66 -7.65 -26.27 12.73
CA GLN A 66 -8.35 -26.02 14.00
C GLN A 66 -9.52 -26.99 14.18
N ILE A 67 -10.36 -27.17 13.16
CA ILE A 67 -11.45 -28.16 13.16
C ILE A 67 -10.88 -29.57 13.33
N PHE A 68 -9.81 -29.93 12.64
CA PHE A 68 -9.19 -31.26 12.75
C PHE A 68 -8.60 -31.53 14.14
N SER A 69 -7.93 -30.58 14.78
CA SER A 69 -7.40 -30.76 16.14
C SER A 69 -8.48 -30.72 17.23
N ILE A 70 -9.57 -29.97 17.04
CA ILE A 70 -10.76 -30.00 17.92
C ILE A 70 -11.51 -31.34 17.73
N LEU A 71 -11.69 -31.80 16.48
CA LEU A 71 -12.27 -33.11 16.17
C LEU A 71 -11.39 -34.24 16.69
N ALA A 72 -10.07 -34.19 16.54
CA ALA A 72 -9.16 -35.22 17.08
C ALA A 72 -9.14 -35.23 18.62
N SER A 73 -9.17 -34.06 19.27
CA SER A 73 -9.28 -33.98 20.73
C SER A 73 -10.62 -34.52 21.24
N SER A 74 -11.73 -34.20 20.55
CA SER A 74 -13.06 -34.68 20.91
C SER A 74 -13.30 -36.15 20.52
N LEU A 75 -12.73 -36.64 19.42
CA LEU A 75 -12.70 -38.07 19.06
C LEU A 75 -11.78 -38.88 19.98
N GLY A 76 -10.73 -38.29 20.56
CA GLY A 76 -9.94 -38.93 21.62
C GLY A 76 -10.72 -39.09 22.94
N LEU A 77 -11.66 -38.18 23.22
CA LEU A 77 -12.49 -38.19 24.42
C LEU A 77 -13.80 -38.99 24.26
N LEU A 78 -14.50 -38.85 23.12
CA LEU A 78 -15.65 -39.70 22.78
C LEU A 78 -15.21 -41.10 22.33
N GLY A 79 -14.08 -41.25 21.64
CA GLY A 79 -13.64 -42.53 21.08
C GLY A 79 -13.38 -43.59 22.16
N CYS A 80 -12.61 -43.25 23.18
CA CYS A 80 -12.30 -44.15 24.28
C CYS A 80 -13.47 -44.38 25.27
N VAL A 81 -14.63 -43.71 25.10
CA VAL A 81 -15.75 -43.75 26.07
C VAL A 81 -17.09 -44.19 25.44
N PHE A 82 -17.35 -43.83 24.17
CA PHE A 82 -18.63 -44.07 23.48
C PHE A 82 -18.54 -45.01 22.27
N ILE A 83 -17.44 -45.03 21.49
CA ILE A 83 -17.35 -45.88 20.29
C ILE A 83 -17.61 -47.38 20.57
N PRO A 84 -17.14 -47.99 21.68
CA PRO A 84 -17.46 -49.38 22.02
C PRO A 84 -18.97 -49.67 22.17
N LYS A 85 -19.81 -48.65 22.40
CA LYS A 85 -21.28 -48.79 22.53
C LYS A 85 -22.03 -48.45 21.24
N CYS A 86 -21.50 -47.57 20.40
CA CYS A 86 -22.14 -47.22 19.12
C CYS A 86 -21.80 -48.18 17.97
N TYR A 87 -20.64 -48.86 18.02
CA TYR A 87 -20.19 -49.77 16.95
C TYR A 87 -21.17 -50.92 16.67
N ILE A 88 -21.85 -51.43 17.69
CA ILE A 88 -22.83 -52.53 17.58
C ILE A 88 -24.12 -52.09 16.85
N ILE A 89 -24.44 -50.78 16.86
CA ILE A 89 -25.73 -50.25 16.39
C ILE A 89 -25.72 -49.95 14.87
N ILE A 90 -24.55 -49.72 14.28
CA ILE A 90 -24.42 -49.11 12.93
C ILE A 90 -24.07 -50.13 11.84
N MET A 91 -23.54 -51.31 12.18
CA MET A 91 -22.96 -52.27 11.23
C MET A 91 -23.99 -53.19 10.53
N ARG A 92 -25.03 -52.61 9.91
CA ARG A 92 -25.78 -53.23 8.79
C ARG A 92 -26.18 -52.19 7.74
N PRO A 93 -25.46 -52.10 6.60
CA PRO A 93 -25.86 -51.28 5.46
C PRO A 93 -26.75 -52.05 4.48
N ASP A 94 -27.68 -51.36 3.82
CA ASP A 94 -28.03 -51.59 2.41
C ASP A 94 -28.89 -50.42 1.84
N MET A 95 -29.14 -50.43 0.52
CA MET A 95 -30.02 -49.53 -0.26
C MET A 95 -29.47 -48.17 -0.81
N ASN A 96 -29.07 -48.19 -2.10
CA ASN A 96 -29.55 -47.28 -3.19
C ASN A 96 -28.94 -45.86 -3.51
N ARG A 97 -27.67 -45.81 -3.96
CA ARG A 97 -27.23 -45.61 -5.39
C ARG A 97 -27.73 -44.43 -6.33
N LYS A 98 -26.78 -43.56 -6.81
CA LYS A 98 -26.62 -42.83 -8.15
C LYS A 98 -27.58 -41.66 -8.59
N GLU A 99 -27.32 -40.74 -9.56
CA GLU A 99 -26.13 -40.05 -10.22
C GLU A 99 -26.52 -38.90 -11.25
N HIS A 100 -25.56 -38.02 -11.67
CA HIS A 100 -25.49 -37.13 -12.91
C HIS A 100 -26.42 -35.86 -13.02
N LEU A 101 -26.38 -34.85 -13.97
CA LEU A 101 -25.43 -34.08 -14.87
C LEU A 101 -26.18 -32.77 -15.40
N MET A 102 -25.85 -31.84 -16.35
CA MET A 102 -24.82 -31.56 -17.42
C MET A 102 -24.67 -30.00 -17.75
N MET A 103 -24.51 -29.51 -19.01
CA MET A 103 -24.18 -28.09 -19.44
C MET A 103 -24.71 -27.63 -20.85
N LYS A 104 -24.77 -26.28 -21.19
CA LYS A 104 -24.27 -25.62 -22.48
C LYS A 104 -24.48 -24.05 -22.64
N ASN A 105 -23.89 -23.40 -23.70
CA ASN A 105 -23.77 -21.92 -24.02
C ASN A 105 -23.93 -21.52 -25.55
N GLN A 106 -24.01 -20.21 -26.00
CA GLN A 106 -23.47 -19.56 -27.29
C GLN A 106 -23.69 -17.99 -27.56
N GLU A 107 -23.33 -17.37 -28.76
CA GLU A 107 -22.87 -15.93 -29.06
C GLU A 107 -23.33 -15.18 -30.44
N VAL A 108 -22.75 -13.99 -30.95
CA VAL A 108 -22.56 -13.41 -32.41
C VAL A 108 -22.20 -11.81 -32.70
N LEU A 109 -21.89 -11.24 -33.96
CA LEU A 109 -21.00 -10.04 -34.49
C LEU A 109 -21.54 -8.99 -35.66
N LYS A 110 -20.98 -7.94 -36.45
CA LYS A 110 -19.78 -6.92 -36.71
C LYS A 110 -19.76 -6.04 -38.11
N ILE A 111 -19.25 -4.73 -38.36
CA ILE A 111 -18.89 -4.00 -39.74
C ILE A 111 -17.99 -2.59 -39.92
N ASN A 112 -18.03 -1.66 -41.00
CA ASN A 112 -16.93 -0.74 -41.69
C ASN A 112 -17.12 0.84 -42.21
N CYS A 113 -16.16 1.58 -42.95
CA CYS A 113 -16.03 3.07 -43.51
C CYS A 113 -15.20 3.34 -44.91
N PRO A 114 -14.61 4.49 -45.55
CA PRO A 114 -14.38 6.06 -45.54
C PRO A 114 -14.20 6.97 -46.95
N PHE A 115 -13.41 8.16 -47.09
CA PHE A 115 -12.78 9.00 -48.32
C PHE A 115 -13.12 10.58 -48.65
N ASP A 116 -12.53 11.61 -49.46
CA ASP A 116 -11.27 12.14 -50.26
C ASP A 116 -11.15 13.74 -50.72
N VAL A 117 -10.19 14.36 -51.57
CA VAL A 117 -9.85 15.91 -51.79
C VAL A 117 -9.07 16.58 -53.10
N LEU A 118 -9.07 17.96 -53.47
CA LEU A 118 -8.35 18.80 -54.61
C LEU A 118 -8.28 20.46 -54.50
N LYS A 119 -7.76 21.54 -55.27
CA LYS A 119 -6.71 22.02 -56.36
C LYS A 119 -6.59 23.62 -56.86
N GLU A 120 -5.40 24.27 -57.21
CA GLU A 120 -4.96 25.41 -58.26
C GLU A 120 -4.40 26.97 -58.14
N ARG A 121 -4.28 27.89 -59.22
CA ARG A 121 -3.19 29.03 -59.48
C ARG A 121 -3.34 30.29 -60.55
N TYR A 122 -2.60 31.50 -60.57
CA TYR A 122 -2.47 32.61 -61.71
C TYR A 122 -1.24 33.73 -61.94
N MET A 123 -1.32 35.08 -62.35
CA MET A 123 -0.27 36.02 -63.11
C MET A 123 -0.27 37.69 -63.08
N PHE A 124 0.79 38.53 -63.49
CA PHE A 124 1.14 40.07 -63.24
C PHE A 124 2.35 40.93 -63.92
N ASN A 125 2.47 42.35 -63.85
CA ASN A 125 3.71 43.35 -63.83
C ASN A 125 3.51 44.99 -63.93
N GLN A 126 4.47 45.99 -63.64
CA GLN A 126 4.41 47.57 -63.76
C GLN A 126 5.71 48.59 -63.66
N TYR A 127 5.69 49.93 -64.07
CA TYR A 127 6.65 51.15 -63.82
C TYR A 127 5.94 52.57 -63.75
N LYS A 128 6.52 53.68 -63.16
CA LYS A 128 6.02 55.11 -63.22
C LYS A 128 7.06 56.26 -62.96
N PRO A 129 7.08 57.41 -63.70
CA PRO A 129 8.04 58.51 -63.52
C PRO A 129 7.76 59.52 -62.38
N GLY A 130 8.79 60.33 -62.00
CA GLY A 130 8.73 61.42 -61.00
C GLY A 130 10.00 62.31 -60.98
N HIS A 131 10.08 63.30 -60.09
CA HIS A 131 11.29 64.13 -59.84
C HIS A 131 12.41 63.33 -59.15
N PHE A 132 12.01 62.42 -58.27
CA PHE A 132 12.84 61.40 -57.64
C PHE A 132 12.16 60.04 -57.81
N LEU A 133 12.94 58.96 -57.78
CA LEU A 133 12.46 57.59 -57.92
C LEU A 133 12.75 56.77 -56.66
N ILE A 134 11.83 55.87 -56.32
CA ILE A 134 12.07 54.75 -55.40
C ILE A 134 11.92 53.47 -56.20
N SER A 135 12.95 52.62 -56.20
CA SER A 135 12.87 51.31 -56.86
C SER A 135 12.31 50.27 -55.89
N GLY A 136 11.48 49.36 -56.39
CA GLY A 136 11.00 48.19 -55.67
C GLY A 136 11.51 46.92 -56.36
N ILE A 137 12.23 46.06 -55.64
CA ILE A 137 12.59 44.73 -56.13
C ILE A 137 11.75 43.70 -55.39
N VAL A 138 10.90 43.00 -56.13
CA VAL A 138 9.89 42.10 -55.60
C VAL A 138 10.12 40.67 -56.10
N SER A 139 9.81 39.70 -55.25
CA SER A 139 9.95 38.26 -55.50
C SER A 139 8.61 37.59 -55.23
N THR A 140 7.67 37.72 -56.16
CA THR A 140 6.27 37.36 -55.93
C THR A 140 5.87 36.03 -56.59
N TYR A 141 6.74 35.49 -57.45
CA TYR A 141 6.61 34.18 -58.13
C TYR A 141 7.94 33.43 -58.13
N ILE A 142 7.89 32.12 -58.31
CA ILE A 142 9.05 31.30 -58.71
C ILE A 142 8.87 30.94 -60.19
N SER A 143 9.89 31.18 -61.02
CA SER A 143 9.94 30.69 -62.41
C SER A 143 11.25 29.95 -62.66
N PRO A 144 11.22 28.71 -63.20
CA PRO A 144 12.43 28.13 -63.75
C PRO A 144 12.88 28.94 -64.97
N PHE A 145 14.19 29.11 -65.12
CA PHE A 145 14.82 29.65 -66.32
C PHE A 145 15.84 28.64 -66.82
N GLU A 146 15.79 28.30 -68.11
CA GLU A 146 16.86 27.52 -68.75
C GLU A 146 18.08 28.42 -69.03
N PRO A 147 19.31 27.86 -69.05
CA PRO A 147 20.49 28.59 -69.45
C PRO A 147 20.41 29.03 -70.93
N TYR A 148 21.00 30.17 -71.25
CA TYR A 148 20.95 30.74 -72.59
C TYR A 148 21.89 30.01 -73.55
N SER A 149 21.35 29.51 -74.67
CA SER A 149 22.15 29.21 -75.87
C SER A 149 22.15 30.45 -76.77
N PHE A 150 23.31 30.82 -77.31
CA PHE A 150 23.49 32.04 -78.12
C PHE A 150 22.97 31.90 -79.58
N ILE A 151 22.03 30.99 -79.83
CA ILE A 151 21.70 30.49 -81.19
C ILE A 151 20.22 30.74 -81.57
N MET A 152 19.31 30.97 -80.62
CA MET A 152 17.89 31.27 -80.91
C MET A 152 17.25 32.20 -79.86
N PRO A 153 16.23 32.99 -80.24
CA PRO A 153 15.41 33.74 -79.27
C PRO A 153 14.47 32.80 -78.49
N SER A 154 14.48 32.90 -77.16
CA SER A 154 13.74 31.98 -76.29
C SER A 154 12.22 32.25 -76.25
N ASN A 155 11.40 31.26 -76.64
CA ASN A 155 9.96 31.26 -76.34
C ASN A 155 9.71 30.94 -74.86
N LYS A 156 9.47 31.98 -74.03
CA LYS A 156 9.29 31.85 -72.57
C LYS A 156 7.84 31.48 -72.20
N THR A 157 7.57 30.21 -71.93
CA THR A 157 6.28 29.74 -71.38
C THR A 157 6.22 29.89 -69.86
N PHE A 158 5.67 31.01 -69.39
CA PHE A 158 5.52 31.28 -67.95
C PHE A 158 4.52 30.31 -67.28
N ARG A 159 5.03 29.41 -66.42
CA ARG A 159 4.20 28.59 -65.52
C ARG A 159 4.19 29.17 -64.10
N SER A 160 3.56 30.32 -63.94
CA SER A 160 3.58 31.13 -62.73
C SER A 160 2.70 30.56 -61.60
N HIS A 161 3.30 30.14 -60.48
CA HIS A 161 2.57 29.97 -59.22
C HIS A 161 2.48 31.32 -58.49
N LEU A 162 1.27 31.89 -58.46
CA LEU A 162 0.92 33.13 -57.77
C LEU A 162 1.14 32.99 -56.26
N GLN A 163 2.05 33.80 -55.67
CA GLN A 163 2.26 33.79 -54.22
C GLN A 163 1.89 35.11 -53.52
N SER A 164 2.35 36.29 -53.97
CA SER A 164 2.03 37.58 -53.30
C SER A 164 1.92 38.81 -54.19
N PHE A 165 0.76 39.08 -54.79
CA PHE A 165 0.46 40.39 -55.43
C PHE A 165 0.43 41.56 -54.41
N TRP A 166 0.21 41.23 -53.14
CA TRP A 166 -0.12 42.14 -52.04
C TRP A 166 0.96 43.17 -51.64
N HIS A 167 2.17 43.11 -52.19
CA HIS A 167 3.22 44.11 -51.91
C HIS A 167 3.24 45.27 -52.93
N ILE A 168 2.86 45.00 -54.18
CA ILE A 168 2.94 45.97 -55.28
C ILE A 168 1.86 47.06 -55.13
N LEU A 169 0.61 46.65 -54.84
CA LEU A 169 -0.51 47.60 -54.75
C LEU A 169 -0.39 48.59 -53.58
N PRO A 170 -0.04 48.20 -52.33
CA PRO A 170 0.14 49.16 -51.24
C PRO A 170 1.34 50.09 -51.46
N PHE A 171 2.41 49.62 -52.10
CA PHE A 171 3.55 50.47 -52.47
C PHE A 171 3.11 51.57 -53.45
N ILE A 172 2.41 51.22 -54.53
CA ILE A 172 1.91 52.18 -55.52
C ILE A 172 0.91 53.16 -54.88
N PHE A 173 0.02 52.65 -54.02
CA PHE A 173 -0.97 53.45 -53.32
C PHE A 173 -0.34 54.41 -52.29
N ALA A 174 0.71 53.97 -51.58
CA ALA A 174 1.48 54.85 -50.69
C ALA A 174 2.16 55.97 -51.47
N ILE A 175 2.81 55.68 -52.61
CA ILE A 175 3.38 56.73 -53.48
C ILE A 175 2.28 57.67 -54.00
N HIS A 176 1.08 57.18 -54.31
CA HIS A 176 -0.06 58.02 -54.71
C HIS A 176 -0.50 58.98 -53.59
N LEU A 177 -0.68 58.48 -52.37
CA LEU A 177 -1.06 59.28 -51.20
C LEU A 177 0.01 60.31 -50.81
N ILE A 178 1.29 59.94 -50.87
CA ILE A 178 2.42 60.86 -50.62
C ILE A 178 2.37 62.02 -51.62
N ASN A 179 2.18 61.74 -52.91
CA ASN A 179 2.07 62.76 -53.96
C ASN A 179 0.82 63.66 -53.85
N GLN A 180 -0.24 63.18 -53.20
CA GLN A 180 -1.45 63.98 -52.92
C GLN A 180 -1.36 64.78 -51.63
N SER A 181 -0.37 64.53 -50.76
CA SER A 181 -0.28 65.15 -49.44
C SER A 181 0.62 66.39 -49.45
N PRO A 182 0.05 67.62 -49.34
CA PRO A 182 0.85 68.85 -49.30
C PRO A 182 1.69 68.98 -48.02
N ARG A 183 1.53 68.07 -47.05
CA ARG A 183 2.27 68.04 -45.78
C ARG A 183 3.54 67.18 -45.82
N ILE A 184 3.69 66.28 -46.80
CA ILE A 184 4.77 65.27 -46.81
C ILE A 184 5.87 65.64 -47.83
N LEU A 185 5.49 65.93 -49.07
CA LEU A 185 6.42 66.34 -50.14
C LEU A 185 5.84 67.51 -50.98
N PRO A 186 5.73 68.72 -50.41
CA PRO A 186 5.27 69.89 -51.17
C PRO A 186 6.14 70.13 -52.40
N ASN A 187 5.51 70.31 -53.56
CA ASN A 187 6.13 70.54 -54.88
C ASN A 187 7.10 69.44 -55.38
N ILE A 188 7.14 68.26 -54.76
CA ILE A 188 8.05 67.16 -55.16
C ILE A 188 7.25 65.90 -55.53
N THR A 189 7.16 65.61 -56.84
CA THR A 189 6.54 64.37 -57.31
C THR A 189 7.49 63.17 -57.17
N LEU A 190 7.05 62.14 -56.46
CA LEU A 190 7.77 60.89 -56.24
C LEU A 190 7.29 59.81 -57.22
N GLY A 191 8.21 59.23 -58.00
CA GLY A 191 7.96 58.14 -58.96
C GLY A 191 8.54 56.80 -58.48
N TYR A 192 8.37 55.75 -59.29
CA TYR A 192 8.82 54.40 -58.95
C TYR A 192 9.19 53.50 -60.15
N SER A 193 10.02 52.50 -59.87
CA SER A 193 10.33 51.39 -60.79
C SER A 193 10.20 50.06 -60.05
N ILE A 194 9.31 49.17 -60.48
CA ILE A 194 9.01 47.91 -59.77
C ILE A 194 9.43 46.74 -60.65
N TYR A 195 10.38 45.94 -60.17
CA TYR A 195 10.93 44.81 -60.91
C TYR A 195 10.62 43.51 -60.18
N GLU A 196 9.88 42.62 -60.84
CA GLU A 196 9.77 41.22 -60.42
C GLU A 196 11.04 40.47 -60.81
N ASN A 197 11.71 39.87 -59.82
CA ASN A 197 12.95 39.12 -60.04
C ASN A 197 12.78 37.60 -60.08
N PHE A 198 11.58 37.06 -59.84
CA PHE A 198 11.25 35.64 -59.92
C PHE A 198 12.10 34.72 -59.00
N PHE A 199 12.63 35.26 -57.89
CA PHE A 199 13.69 34.66 -57.06
C PHE A 199 15.00 34.31 -57.80
N SER A 200 15.26 34.94 -58.95
CA SER A 200 16.46 34.69 -59.77
C SER A 200 17.52 35.78 -59.56
N ALA A 201 18.76 35.36 -59.27
CA ALA A 201 19.90 36.26 -59.17
C ALA A 201 20.19 36.97 -60.51
N ARG A 202 20.00 36.26 -61.63
CA ARG A 202 20.17 36.80 -62.98
C ARG A 202 19.17 37.93 -63.28
N MET A 203 17.88 37.70 -63.00
CA MET A 203 16.84 38.73 -63.16
C MET A 203 17.04 39.89 -62.18
N THR A 204 17.56 39.61 -60.98
CA THR A 204 17.91 40.65 -59.99
C THR A 204 19.04 41.54 -60.49
N TYR A 205 20.09 40.98 -61.10
CA TYR A 205 21.15 41.78 -61.74
C TYR A 205 20.64 42.59 -62.93
N GLU A 206 19.78 42.03 -63.80
CA GLU A 206 19.17 42.78 -64.91
C GLU A 206 18.33 43.96 -64.40
N ALA A 207 17.49 43.75 -63.37
CA ALA A 207 16.72 44.80 -62.72
C ALA A 207 17.60 45.86 -62.03
N MET A 208 18.66 45.44 -61.35
CA MET A 208 19.62 46.35 -60.70
C MET A 208 20.37 47.21 -61.71
N ILE A 209 20.79 46.65 -62.84
CA ILE A 209 21.50 47.39 -63.90
C ILE A 209 20.58 48.43 -64.55
N ASP A 210 19.33 48.09 -64.89
CA ASP A 210 18.38 49.11 -65.40
C ASP A 210 18.09 50.17 -64.32
N SER A 211 17.81 49.78 -63.08
CA SER A 211 17.49 50.69 -61.97
C SER A 211 18.65 51.66 -61.62
N LEU A 212 19.89 51.23 -61.75
CA LEU A 212 21.10 52.05 -61.53
C LEU A 212 21.57 52.81 -62.77
N SER A 213 21.18 52.39 -63.97
CA SER A 213 21.58 53.07 -65.20
C SER A 213 20.96 54.47 -65.31
N THR A 214 21.80 55.46 -65.63
CA THR A 214 21.39 56.86 -65.86
C THR A 214 20.67 57.07 -67.20
N GLY A 215 20.55 56.02 -68.02
CA GLY A 215 20.57 56.14 -69.48
C GLY A 215 22.00 56.33 -69.99
N GLN A 216 22.28 55.85 -71.21
CA GLN A 216 23.59 56.08 -71.84
C GLN A 216 23.63 57.51 -72.42
N GLU A 217 24.51 58.34 -71.87
CA GLU A 217 25.19 59.34 -72.70
C GLU A 217 26.11 58.58 -73.66
N ASN A 218 25.87 58.71 -74.98
CA ASN A 218 26.85 58.60 -76.09
C ASN A 218 26.15 58.58 -77.46
N VAL A 219 25.17 59.46 -77.68
CA VAL A 219 24.72 59.85 -79.02
C VAL A 219 24.79 61.38 -79.11
N PRO A 220 25.67 61.96 -79.94
CA PRO A 220 25.72 63.41 -80.13
C PRO A 220 24.34 63.97 -80.51
N ASN A 221 23.93 65.07 -79.88
CA ASN A 221 22.63 65.73 -80.02
C ASN A 221 21.36 64.91 -79.64
N TYR A 222 21.44 63.69 -79.09
CA TYR A 222 20.25 62.93 -78.68
C TYR A 222 20.23 62.59 -77.17
N ARG A 223 19.58 63.45 -76.38
CA ARG A 223 19.31 63.21 -74.95
C ARG A 223 18.09 62.31 -74.75
N CYS A 224 18.31 61.00 -74.78
CA CYS A 224 17.26 60.02 -74.45
C CYS A 224 17.13 59.86 -72.92
N GLY A 225 15.96 60.25 -72.37
CA GLY A 225 15.63 60.08 -70.95
C GLY A 225 15.95 61.30 -70.07
N ARG A 226 15.34 61.30 -68.87
CA ARG A 226 15.70 62.22 -67.77
C ARG A 226 16.58 61.44 -66.77
N PRO A 227 17.56 62.07 -66.11
CA PRO A 227 18.43 61.38 -65.16
C PRO A 227 17.62 60.74 -64.03
N LYS A 228 17.68 59.41 -63.92
CA LYS A 228 16.99 58.61 -62.88
C LYS A 228 17.56 58.92 -61.49
N LYS A 229 17.02 59.92 -60.79
CA LYS A 229 17.40 60.22 -59.38
C LYS A 229 16.79 59.21 -58.41
N LEU A 230 17.38 58.02 -58.36
CA LEU A 230 17.03 56.96 -57.41
C LEU A 230 17.42 57.35 -55.98
N LEU A 231 16.44 57.43 -55.07
CA LEU A 231 16.67 57.78 -53.66
C LEU A 231 16.93 56.55 -52.77
N ALA A 232 16.21 55.46 -53.02
CA ALA A 232 16.26 54.24 -52.21
C ALA A 232 15.74 53.04 -53.02
N VAL A 233 16.16 51.83 -52.62
CA VAL A 233 15.56 50.58 -53.09
C VAL A 233 14.83 49.91 -51.94
N LEU A 234 13.54 49.61 -52.12
CA LEU A 234 12.76 48.77 -51.22
C LEU A 234 12.72 47.33 -51.74
N GLU A 235 12.90 46.37 -50.86
CA GLU A 235 13.04 44.95 -51.23
C GLU A 235 12.58 43.98 -50.13
N GLY A 236 12.20 42.77 -50.56
CA GLY A 236 11.71 41.70 -49.69
C GLY A 236 12.23 40.32 -50.11
N THR A 237 13.52 40.25 -50.45
CA THR A 237 14.16 39.07 -51.05
C THR A 237 14.75 38.10 -50.00
N ASN A 238 15.38 36.99 -50.45
CA ASN A 238 16.08 36.04 -49.58
C ASN A 238 17.54 36.47 -49.30
N SER A 239 18.25 35.70 -48.47
CA SER A 239 19.66 35.90 -48.07
C SER A 239 20.62 36.10 -49.24
N GLU A 240 20.51 35.28 -50.28
CA GLU A 240 21.37 35.30 -51.47
C GLU A 240 21.16 36.58 -52.30
N LEU A 241 19.90 36.92 -52.59
CA LEU A 241 19.55 38.09 -53.42
C LEU A 241 19.76 39.41 -52.67
N PHE A 242 19.46 39.45 -51.36
CA PHE A 242 19.82 40.56 -50.48
C PHE A 242 21.31 40.88 -50.60
N THR A 243 22.17 39.86 -50.58
CA THR A 243 23.63 40.03 -50.66
C THR A 243 24.07 40.62 -52.00
N CYS A 244 23.47 40.16 -53.11
CA CYS A 244 23.72 40.71 -54.45
C CYS A 244 23.30 42.19 -54.55
N ILE A 245 22.09 42.53 -54.09
CA ILE A 245 21.54 43.89 -54.10
C ILE A 245 22.38 44.82 -53.21
N SER A 246 22.70 44.39 -51.98
CA SER A 246 23.53 45.15 -51.01
C SER A 246 24.90 45.51 -51.58
N THR A 247 25.53 44.56 -52.27
CA THR A 247 26.88 44.73 -52.83
C THR A 247 26.88 45.80 -53.93
N MET A 248 25.88 45.80 -54.81
CA MET A 248 25.76 46.83 -55.84
C MET A 248 25.35 48.19 -55.27
N LEU A 249 24.34 48.26 -54.39
CA LEU A 249 23.89 49.53 -53.79
C LEU A 249 24.97 50.19 -52.93
N GLY A 250 25.83 49.40 -52.28
CA GLY A 250 26.97 49.90 -51.50
C GLY A 250 27.99 50.69 -52.32
N ILE A 251 28.20 50.33 -53.59
CA ILE A 251 29.09 51.06 -54.52
C ILE A 251 28.53 52.46 -54.80
N TYR A 252 27.23 52.55 -55.11
CA TYR A 252 26.54 53.81 -55.41
C TYR A 252 26.09 54.58 -54.14
N LYS A 253 26.32 54.04 -52.94
CA LYS A 253 25.92 54.60 -51.63
C LYS A 253 24.40 54.83 -51.49
N ILE A 254 23.59 54.06 -52.22
CA ILE A 254 22.13 54.18 -52.21
C ILE A 254 21.56 53.35 -51.05
N PRO A 255 20.65 53.89 -50.22
CA PRO A 255 20.06 53.15 -49.12
C PRO A 255 19.12 52.03 -49.61
N GLN A 256 19.30 50.86 -49.02
CA GLN A 256 18.49 49.65 -49.21
C GLN A 256 17.58 49.48 -47.99
N ILE A 257 16.27 49.30 -48.22
CA ILE A 257 15.27 49.25 -47.16
C ILE A 257 14.50 47.93 -47.26
N THR A 258 14.90 46.96 -46.44
CA THR A 258 14.35 45.61 -46.49
C THR A 258 13.11 45.46 -45.61
N TYR A 259 12.03 44.91 -46.18
CA TYR A 259 10.76 44.62 -45.51
C TYR A 259 10.45 43.11 -45.36
N GLY A 260 11.34 42.23 -45.80
CA GLY A 260 11.18 40.76 -45.77
C GLY A 260 11.20 40.12 -44.37
N LEU A 261 10.77 38.85 -44.29
CA LEU A 261 10.62 38.12 -43.02
C LEU A 261 11.96 37.67 -42.39
N ILE A 262 12.40 38.42 -41.37
CA ILE A 262 13.00 38.02 -40.09
C ILE A 262 14.25 37.10 -40.09
N ASN A 263 14.27 35.98 -40.83
CA ASN A 263 15.22 34.87 -40.64
C ASN A 263 16.42 34.85 -41.62
N GLN A 264 16.41 35.63 -42.71
CA GLN A 264 17.31 35.41 -43.85
C GLN A 264 18.33 36.54 -44.11
N ILE A 265 18.77 37.29 -43.10
CA ILE A 265 19.72 38.39 -43.34
C ILE A 265 20.75 38.50 -42.20
N PRO A 266 22.07 38.35 -42.47
CA PRO A 266 23.15 38.45 -41.47
C PRO A 266 23.06 39.71 -40.61
N LYS A 267 23.45 39.63 -39.33
CA LYS A 267 23.35 40.78 -38.39
C LYS A 267 24.46 41.82 -38.53
N GLU A 268 25.40 41.60 -39.46
CA GLU A 268 26.68 42.30 -39.51
C GLU A 268 26.59 43.63 -40.26
N LYS A 269 26.19 44.68 -39.53
CA LYS A 269 26.21 46.09 -40.00
C LYS A 269 27.56 46.54 -40.57
N HIS A 270 28.66 45.88 -40.21
CA HIS A 270 30.00 46.19 -40.71
C HIS A 270 30.19 45.80 -42.19
N GLN A 271 29.42 44.84 -42.70
CA GLN A 271 29.54 44.37 -44.09
C GLN A 271 28.66 45.16 -45.07
N PHE A 272 27.46 45.60 -44.63
CA PHE A 272 26.47 46.28 -45.48
C PHE A 272 25.96 47.59 -44.86
N PRO A 273 26.76 48.66 -44.85
CA PRO A 273 26.49 49.90 -44.10
C PRO A 273 25.28 50.70 -44.59
N PHE A 274 24.85 50.51 -45.84
CA PHE A 274 23.67 51.18 -46.43
C PHE A 274 22.37 50.36 -46.33
N SER A 275 22.38 49.24 -45.58
CA SER A 275 21.20 48.39 -45.39
C SER A 275 20.41 48.74 -44.12
N TYR A 276 19.10 48.96 -44.29
CA TYR A 276 18.15 49.35 -43.25
C TYR A 276 16.98 48.36 -43.22
N ARG A 277 16.42 48.12 -42.02
CA ARG A 277 15.29 47.20 -41.81
C ARG A 277 14.16 47.91 -41.09
N ILE A 278 12.93 47.67 -41.52
CA ILE A 278 11.72 48.28 -40.93
C ILE A 278 11.27 47.55 -39.65
N ASN A 279 11.54 46.25 -39.54
CA ASN A 279 11.01 45.38 -38.49
C ASN A 279 11.96 45.29 -37.26
N PRO A 280 11.49 45.55 -36.01
CA PRO A 280 12.32 45.44 -34.80
C PRO A 280 12.77 44.01 -34.45
N THR A 281 13.84 43.89 -33.68
CA THR A 281 14.40 42.62 -33.20
C THR A 281 13.58 42.03 -32.04
N GLN A 282 12.77 41.02 -32.34
CA GLN A 282 11.98 40.25 -31.35
C GLN A 282 12.75 39.04 -30.79
N GLU A 283 12.17 38.30 -29.82
CA GLU A 283 12.66 36.97 -29.43
C GLU A 283 12.82 36.07 -30.68
N PRO A 284 13.83 35.19 -30.75
CA PRO A 284 13.94 34.21 -31.82
C PRO A 284 12.64 33.38 -31.92
N PRO A 285 11.93 33.36 -33.08
CA PRO A 285 10.61 32.74 -33.19
C PRO A 285 10.57 31.28 -32.72
N HIS A 286 11.69 30.58 -32.90
CA HIS A 286 11.90 29.20 -32.53
C HIS A 286 11.81 28.96 -31.00
N LEU A 287 12.13 29.96 -30.15
CA LEU A 287 11.94 29.84 -28.69
C LEU A 287 10.47 29.94 -28.29
N ALA A 288 9.67 30.73 -29.01
CA ALA A 288 8.22 30.78 -28.82
C ALA A 288 7.56 29.46 -29.24
N THR A 289 8.03 28.83 -30.34
CA THR A 289 7.61 27.48 -30.72
C THR A 289 7.83 26.48 -29.57
N ILE A 290 8.99 26.48 -28.91
CA ILE A 290 9.23 25.56 -27.78
C ILE A 290 8.32 25.86 -26.58
N LYS A 291 8.04 27.14 -26.27
CA LYS A 291 7.04 27.51 -25.24
C LYS A 291 5.66 26.91 -25.58
N LEU A 292 5.26 26.96 -26.86
CA LEU A 292 3.98 26.42 -27.35
C LEU A 292 3.92 24.89 -27.31
N LEU A 293 4.99 24.19 -27.72
CA LEU A 293 5.09 22.72 -27.63
C LEU A 293 4.91 22.24 -26.20
N LEU A 294 5.56 22.89 -25.24
CA LEU A 294 5.43 22.55 -23.81
C LEU A 294 4.02 22.80 -23.27
N HIS A 295 3.36 23.88 -23.70
CA HIS A 295 1.96 24.17 -23.33
C HIS A 295 1.00 23.05 -23.74
N PHE A 296 1.14 22.51 -24.97
CA PHE A 296 0.36 21.36 -25.43
C PHE A 296 0.90 19.99 -24.96
N ARG A 297 1.92 19.96 -24.07
CA ARG A 297 2.64 18.76 -23.63
C ARG A 297 3.11 17.89 -24.81
N TRP A 298 3.62 18.52 -25.88
CA TRP A 298 4.25 17.87 -27.03
C TRP A 298 5.75 17.72 -26.80
N THR A 299 6.24 16.48 -26.78
CA THR A 299 7.63 16.12 -26.42
C THR A 299 8.35 15.27 -27.48
N TRP A 300 7.67 14.88 -28.56
CA TRP A 300 8.20 13.99 -29.61
C TRP A 300 7.91 14.52 -31.01
N ILE A 301 8.84 15.33 -31.54
CA ILE A 301 8.64 16.10 -32.77
C ILE A 301 9.57 15.67 -33.91
N GLY A 302 9.11 15.78 -35.15
CA GLY A 302 9.96 15.73 -36.34
C GLY A 302 10.44 17.12 -36.73
N LEU A 303 11.68 17.25 -37.21
CA LEU A 303 12.20 18.49 -37.79
C LEU A 303 12.41 18.36 -39.30
N PHE A 304 11.92 19.38 -40.00
CA PHE A 304 12.17 19.61 -41.42
C PHE A 304 12.67 21.04 -41.60
N ALA A 305 13.75 21.21 -42.36
CA ALA A 305 14.28 22.52 -42.75
C ALA A 305 14.66 22.51 -44.25
N PRO A 306 14.80 23.67 -44.90
CA PRO A 306 15.38 23.72 -46.24
C PRO A 306 16.81 23.14 -46.24
N ASP A 307 17.23 22.59 -47.37
CA ASP A 307 18.60 22.13 -47.56
C ASP A 307 19.53 23.29 -47.94
N ASN A 308 19.77 24.17 -46.96
CA ASN A 308 20.70 25.30 -47.05
C ASN A 308 21.27 25.65 -45.66
N GLU A 309 22.26 26.53 -45.62
CA GLU A 309 22.97 26.92 -44.39
C GLU A 309 22.03 27.51 -43.31
N ASP A 310 21.05 28.32 -43.71
CA ASP A 310 20.00 28.86 -42.82
C ASP A 310 19.19 27.72 -42.16
N GLY A 311 18.81 26.71 -42.95
CA GLY A 311 18.09 25.53 -42.48
C GLY A 311 18.90 24.65 -41.54
N GLU A 312 20.20 24.52 -41.77
CA GLU A 312 21.10 23.80 -40.86
C GLU A 312 21.34 24.55 -39.54
N LYS A 313 21.63 25.85 -39.59
CA LYS A 313 21.71 26.73 -38.42
C LYS A 313 20.44 26.64 -37.58
N PHE A 314 19.27 26.62 -38.21
CA PHE A 314 17.98 26.40 -37.54
C PHE A 314 17.86 25.01 -36.90
N LYS A 315 18.09 23.91 -37.65
CA LYS A 315 18.03 22.52 -37.12
C LYS A 315 18.86 22.38 -35.85
N ASN A 316 20.11 22.84 -35.89
CA ASN A 316 21.07 22.66 -34.80
C ASN A 316 20.73 23.54 -33.59
N SER A 317 20.43 24.83 -33.80
CA SER A 317 20.06 25.75 -32.72
C SER A 317 18.76 25.34 -32.01
N PHE A 318 17.74 24.94 -32.78
CA PHE A 318 16.45 24.55 -32.23
C PHE A 318 16.50 23.20 -31.50
N ALA A 319 17.18 22.19 -32.06
CA ALA A 319 17.29 20.88 -31.41
C ALA A 319 17.95 20.98 -30.02
N LEU A 320 19.03 21.75 -29.90
CA LEU A 320 19.69 22.02 -28.61
C LEU A 320 18.76 22.72 -27.61
N ALA A 321 18.02 23.74 -28.05
CA ALA A 321 17.07 24.47 -27.21
C ALA A 321 15.85 23.63 -26.79
N ALA A 322 15.38 22.72 -27.66
CA ALA A 322 14.28 21.81 -27.41
C ALA A 322 14.66 20.71 -26.42
N ILE A 323 15.81 20.03 -26.63
CA ILE A 323 16.30 18.94 -25.78
C ILE A 323 16.58 19.46 -24.36
N LYS A 324 17.18 20.66 -24.22
CA LYS A 324 17.41 21.31 -22.92
C LYS A 324 16.12 21.62 -22.13
N ARG A 325 14.95 21.55 -22.79
CA ARG A 325 13.62 21.75 -22.19
C ARG A 325 12.74 20.49 -22.21
N GLY A 326 13.32 19.31 -22.47
CA GLY A 326 12.61 18.02 -22.42
C GLY A 326 11.83 17.64 -23.68
N VAL A 327 12.02 18.36 -24.79
CA VAL A 327 11.41 18.04 -26.10
C VAL A 327 12.45 17.33 -26.97
N CYS A 328 12.15 16.11 -27.42
CA CYS A 328 13.03 15.34 -28.29
C CYS A 328 12.72 15.55 -29.77
N VAL A 329 13.77 15.51 -30.57
CA VAL A 329 13.70 15.43 -32.03
C VAL A 329 13.78 13.96 -32.45
N ALA A 330 12.70 13.44 -33.01
CA ALA A 330 12.58 12.06 -33.49
C ALA A 330 13.40 11.79 -34.76
N PHE A 331 13.43 12.78 -35.64
CA PHE A 331 14.22 12.82 -36.87
C PHE A 331 14.43 14.28 -37.28
N SER A 332 15.52 14.57 -37.98
CA SER A 332 15.85 15.89 -38.50
C SER A 332 16.26 15.75 -39.96
N GLN A 333 15.49 16.31 -40.89
CA GLN A 333 15.71 16.16 -42.32
C GLN A 333 15.82 17.51 -43.04
N SER A 334 16.77 17.56 -43.97
CA SER A 334 16.80 18.59 -45.01
C SER A 334 15.76 18.31 -46.10
N ILE A 335 15.20 19.37 -46.68
CA ILE A 335 14.32 19.32 -47.85
C ILE A 335 14.92 20.20 -48.95
N PRO A 336 15.33 19.62 -50.09
CA PRO A 336 15.78 20.39 -51.26
C PRO A 336 14.70 21.40 -51.70
N LEU A 337 15.11 22.62 -52.04
CA LEU A 337 14.20 23.74 -52.32
C LEU A 337 13.19 23.43 -53.44
N GLN A 338 13.62 22.70 -54.48
CA GLN A 338 12.79 22.24 -55.59
C GLN A 338 11.64 21.32 -55.14
N ASP A 339 11.81 20.60 -54.03
CA ASP A 339 10.88 19.58 -53.53
C ASP A 339 10.03 20.07 -52.34
N LYS A 340 10.28 21.32 -51.89
CA LYS A 340 9.70 21.97 -50.71
C LYS A 340 8.17 21.86 -50.68
N GLU A 341 7.48 22.33 -51.71
CA GLU A 341 6.02 22.29 -51.74
C GLU A 341 5.47 20.86 -51.84
N ARG A 342 6.13 19.98 -52.61
CA ARG A 342 5.66 18.61 -52.86
C ARG A 342 5.71 17.77 -51.58
N LYS A 343 6.75 17.94 -50.76
CA LYS A 343 6.84 17.32 -49.43
C LYS A 343 5.89 17.98 -48.42
N ILE A 344 5.86 19.32 -48.34
CA ILE A 344 4.99 20.04 -47.39
C ILE A 344 3.50 19.72 -47.63
N ARG A 345 3.01 19.70 -48.87
CA ARG A 345 1.61 19.33 -49.17
C ARG A 345 1.27 17.90 -48.74
N LYS A 346 2.19 16.94 -48.91
CA LYS A 346 2.01 15.56 -48.42
C LYS A 346 1.89 15.48 -46.89
N PHE A 347 2.66 16.27 -46.14
CA PHE A 347 2.56 16.30 -44.68
C PHE A 347 1.31 17.04 -44.17
N LEU A 348 0.94 18.17 -44.80
CA LEU A 348 -0.27 18.93 -44.42
C LEU A 348 -1.56 18.13 -44.63
N HIS A 349 -1.61 17.27 -45.65
CA HIS A 349 -2.75 16.37 -45.90
C HIS A 349 -2.99 15.38 -44.74
N TYR A 350 -1.96 15.07 -43.95
CA TYR A 350 -2.05 14.20 -42.77
C TYR A 350 -2.52 14.95 -41.50
N ALA A 351 -2.60 16.29 -41.56
CA ALA A 351 -2.97 17.14 -40.43
C ALA A 351 -4.45 17.60 -40.46
N HIS A 352 -5.24 17.15 -41.45
CA HIS A 352 -6.67 17.48 -41.56
C HIS A 352 -7.52 16.61 -40.61
N SER A 353 -7.34 16.85 -39.31
CA SER A 353 -8.09 16.25 -38.20
C SER A 353 -8.58 17.38 -37.30
N GLU A 354 -9.88 17.39 -36.97
CA GLU A 354 -10.45 18.35 -36.00
C GLU A 354 -9.82 18.22 -34.60
N LYS A 355 -9.20 17.09 -34.31
CA LYS A 355 -8.48 16.84 -33.05
C LYS A 355 -6.98 17.09 -33.25
N VAL A 356 -6.46 18.03 -32.45
CA VAL A 356 -5.04 18.34 -32.30
C VAL A 356 -4.26 17.05 -31.96
N PRO A 357 -3.22 16.66 -32.72
CA PRO A 357 -2.55 15.38 -32.56
C PRO A 357 -1.71 15.31 -31.26
N PHE A 358 -1.59 14.12 -30.67
CA PHE A 358 -0.75 13.91 -29.49
C PHE A 358 0.69 13.55 -29.90
N SER A 359 1.61 14.50 -29.74
CA SER A 359 3.05 14.34 -30.04
C SER A 359 3.84 13.94 -28.78
N ARG A 360 3.79 12.66 -28.39
CA ARG A 360 4.61 12.08 -27.29
C ARG A 360 5.21 10.73 -27.69
N CYS A 361 6.33 10.36 -27.09
CA CYS A 361 7.01 9.09 -27.35
C CYS A 361 6.33 7.92 -26.63
N THR A 362 6.01 8.12 -25.34
CA THR A 362 5.17 7.23 -24.53
C THR A 362 3.89 7.97 -24.11
N SER A 363 2.80 7.24 -23.86
CA SER A 363 1.70 7.74 -23.02
C SER A 363 2.21 8.07 -21.62
N SER A 364 1.65 9.10 -20.98
CA SER A 364 2.01 9.44 -19.60
C SER A 364 1.67 8.30 -18.63
N CYS A 365 2.54 8.08 -17.64
CA CYS A 365 2.32 7.07 -16.62
C CYS A 365 1.17 7.50 -15.69
N LEU A 366 0.22 6.59 -15.45
CA LEU A 366 -0.90 6.80 -14.53
C LEU A 366 -0.40 6.85 -13.07
N PRO A 367 -1.17 7.47 -12.15
CA PRO A 367 -1.01 7.25 -10.71
C PRO A 367 -0.89 5.76 -10.35
N GLY A 368 -0.07 5.45 -9.35
CA GLY A 368 0.40 4.08 -9.05
C GLY A 368 1.68 3.64 -9.78
N TYR A 369 2.09 4.38 -10.81
CA TYR A 369 3.30 4.11 -11.59
C TYR A 369 4.32 5.26 -11.46
N LYS A 370 5.59 4.91 -11.70
CA LYS A 370 6.72 5.84 -11.86
C LYS A 370 7.39 5.62 -13.22
N LYS A 371 8.05 6.67 -13.71
CA LYS A 371 8.89 6.60 -14.91
C LYS A 371 10.11 5.71 -14.70
N LEU A 372 10.37 4.83 -15.66
CA LEU A 372 11.57 4.04 -15.78
C LEU A 372 12.36 4.54 -17.00
N LYS A 373 13.52 5.15 -16.75
CA LYS A 373 14.45 5.56 -17.81
C LYS A 373 15.07 4.30 -18.43
N LYS A 374 14.85 4.10 -19.73
CA LYS A 374 15.48 3.02 -20.51
C LYS A 374 16.86 3.49 -20.97
N GLU A 375 17.86 2.62 -20.92
CA GLU A 375 19.18 2.95 -21.49
C GLU A 375 19.11 2.94 -23.02
N GLY A 376 19.88 3.84 -23.66
CA GLY A 376 19.85 4.05 -25.11
C GLY A 376 18.67 4.86 -25.66
N THR A 377 17.64 5.22 -24.86
CA THR A 377 16.50 6.03 -25.36
C THR A 377 16.60 7.52 -25.03
N PRO A 378 15.99 8.41 -25.84
CA PRO A 378 15.87 9.84 -25.53
C PRO A 378 15.07 10.10 -24.24
N VAL A 379 15.35 11.22 -23.54
CA VAL A 379 14.81 11.52 -22.19
C VAL A 379 13.28 11.62 -22.12
N CYS A 380 12.63 11.98 -23.23
CA CYS A 380 11.17 12.01 -23.37
C CYS A 380 10.52 10.62 -23.54
N CYS A 381 11.32 9.58 -23.79
CA CYS A 381 10.90 8.19 -23.95
C CYS A 381 11.26 7.41 -22.68
N TYR A 382 10.26 6.87 -22.01
CA TYR A 382 10.39 6.12 -20.76
C TYR A 382 9.35 5.01 -20.74
N ASP A 383 9.64 3.92 -20.04
CA ASP A 383 8.64 2.89 -19.72
C ASP A 383 7.94 3.25 -18.40
N CYS A 384 6.74 2.75 -18.16
CA CYS A 384 6.03 2.95 -16.89
C CYS A 384 6.17 1.70 -16.01
N SER A 385 6.74 1.86 -14.82
CA SER A 385 6.91 0.77 -13.84
C SER A 385 6.00 1.00 -12.63
N PRO A 386 5.33 -0.04 -12.07
CA PRO A 386 4.51 0.12 -10.88
C PRO A 386 5.38 0.51 -9.67
N CYS A 387 4.77 1.18 -8.70
CA CYS A 387 5.42 1.44 -7.42
C CYS A 387 5.71 0.14 -6.65
N MET A 388 6.74 0.15 -5.79
CA MET A 388 7.05 -1.01 -4.94
C MET A 388 6.10 -1.08 -3.73
N GLU A 389 5.93 -2.27 -3.16
CA GLU A 389 5.06 -2.44 -1.97
C GLU A 389 5.44 -1.44 -0.85
N GLY A 390 4.44 -0.84 -0.23
CA GLY A 390 4.62 0.22 0.77
C GLY A 390 4.79 1.63 0.20
N THR A 391 4.91 1.81 -1.11
CA THR A 391 4.98 3.12 -1.79
C THR A 391 3.81 3.38 -2.75
N ILE A 392 3.54 4.66 -3.00
CA ILE A 392 2.48 5.18 -3.87
C ILE A 392 3.00 6.23 -4.87
N SER A 393 2.18 6.55 -5.87
CA SER A 393 2.37 7.67 -6.80
C SER A 393 1.00 8.31 -7.05
N THR A 394 0.78 9.53 -6.56
CA THR A 394 -0.51 10.26 -6.67
C THR A 394 -0.69 11.01 -7.98
N GLN A 395 0.42 11.27 -8.69
CA GLN A 395 0.52 12.23 -9.79
C GLN A 395 0.91 11.53 -11.09
N GLU A 396 0.35 11.99 -12.21
CA GLU A 396 0.79 11.53 -13.54
C GLU A 396 2.29 11.70 -13.69
N ASP A 397 2.94 10.77 -14.40
CA ASP A 397 4.32 10.94 -14.85
C ASP A 397 5.39 11.13 -13.74
N ALA A 398 5.09 10.66 -12.52
CA ALA A 398 5.99 10.74 -11.37
C ALA A 398 7.39 10.14 -11.61
N ALA A 399 8.41 10.84 -11.12
CA ALA A 399 9.81 10.37 -11.20
C ALA A 399 10.13 9.29 -10.15
N HIS A 400 9.52 9.36 -8.97
CA HIS A 400 9.74 8.46 -7.84
C HIS A 400 8.40 8.16 -7.15
N CYS A 401 8.35 7.07 -6.36
CA CYS A 401 7.20 6.74 -5.52
C CYS A 401 7.49 7.14 -4.06
N GLU A 402 6.47 7.62 -3.37
CA GLU A 402 6.54 8.12 -1.99
C GLU A 402 6.03 7.05 -0.99
N LYS A 403 6.53 7.04 0.24
CA LYS A 403 6.08 6.10 1.29
C LYS A 403 4.86 6.68 2.03
N CYS A 404 3.83 5.86 2.26
CA CYS A 404 2.69 6.28 3.08
C CYS A 404 3.09 6.54 4.56
N PRO A 405 2.35 7.43 5.27
CA PRO A 405 2.41 7.56 6.73
C PRO A 405 2.16 6.22 7.45
N ASP A 406 2.71 6.06 8.66
CA ASP A 406 2.72 4.76 9.35
C ASP A 406 1.34 4.33 9.92
N ASP A 407 0.35 5.22 10.02
CA ASP A 407 -1.06 4.88 10.25
C ASP A 407 -1.77 4.33 8.98
N GLN A 408 -1.15 4.47 7.82
CA GLN A 408 -1.76 4.22 6.50
C GLN A 408 -0.98 3.18 5.69
N GLN A 409 -1.60 2.74 4.59
CA GLN A 409 -1.03 1.80 3.62
C GLN A 409 -1.40 2.23 2.20
N PRO A 410 -0.62 1.85 1.16
CA PRO A 410 -1.07 1.96 -0.22
C PRO A 410 -2.39 1.21 -0.44
N ASN A 411 -3.28 1.74 -1.28
CA ASN A 411 -4.38 0.94 -1.82
C ASN A 411 -3.87 -0.07 -2.88
N LYS A 412 -4.77 -0.90 -3.43
CA LYS A 412 -4.43 -1.90 -4.46
C LYS A 412 -3.89 -1.34 -5.79
N LYS A 413 -4.07 -0.05 -6.06
CA LYS A 413 -3.56 0.63 -7.27
C LYS A 413 -2.27 1.41 -6.99
N GLN A 414 -1.92 1.61 -5.71
CA GLN A 414 -0.84 2.46 -5.25
C GLN A 414 -0.98 3.93 -5.68
N ASP A 415 -2.21 4.38 -5.96
CA ASP A 415 -2.52 5.78 -6.33
C ASP A 415 -2.86 6.67 -5.12
N GLN A 416 -3.20 6.08 -3.96
CA GLN A 416 -3.51 6.78 -2.71
C GLN A 416 -3.11 5.96 -1.48
N CYS A 417 -2.85 6.66 -0.36
CA CYS A 417 -2.81 6.04 0.97
C CYS A 417 -4.24 5.86 1.52
N VAL A 418 -4.47 4.76 2.25
CA VAL A 418 -5.71 4.48 2.97
C VAL A 418 -5.39 4.04 4.40
N PRO A 419 -6.25 4.32 5.41
CA PRO A 419 -6.01 3.89 6.78
C PRO A 419 -5.85 2.36 6.91
N LYS A 420 -4.94 1.91 7.78
CA LYS A 420 -4.83 0.49 8.17
C LYS A 420 -6.01 0.10 9.05
N THR A 421 -6.45 -1.16 8.98
CA THR A 421 -7.58 -1.65 9.78
C THR A 421 -7.16 -2.05 11.20
N LEU A 422 -7.97 -1.68 12.19
CA LEU A 422 -7.75 -2.08 13.59
C LEU A 422 -8.05 -3.57 13.77
N SER A 423 -7.14 -4.28 14.42
CA SER A 423 -7.18 -5.73 14.65
C SER A 423 -7.13 -6.05 16.14
N PHE A 424 -8.15 -6.73 16.65
CA PHE A 424 -8.33 -7.12 18.05
C PHE A 424 -9.17 -8.41 18.15
N LEU A 425 -9.22 -9.05 19.32
CA LEU A 425 -10.02 -10.27 19.53
C LEU A 425 -11.51 -9.92 19.64
N SER A 426 -12.21 -9.89 18.50
CA SER A 426 -13.63 -9.50 18.40
C SER A 426 -14.58 -10.68 18.63
N TYR A 427 -15.76 -10.40 19.21
CA TYR A 427 -16.90 -11.32 19.26
C TYR A 427 -17.44 -11.71 17.87
N GLN A 428 -17.05 -11.01 16.81
CA GLN A 428 -17.41 -11.32 15.42
C GLN A 428 -16.49 -12.38 14.79
N GLU A 429 -15.37 -12.73 15.42
CA GLU A 429 -14.44 -13.75 14.91
C GLU A 429 -14.73 -15.12 15.53
N ASN A 430 -14.63 -16.19 14.73
CA ASN A 430 -14.88 -17.57 15.16
C ASN A 430 -14.16 -17.93 16.48
N LEU A 431 -12.91 -17.49 16.66
CA LEU A 431 -12.13 -17.72 17.87
C LEU A 431 -12.75 -17.02 19.10
N GLY A 432 -13.19 -15.77 18.96
CA GLY A 432 -13.87 -15.03 20.02
C GLY A 432 -15.22 -15.65 20.39
N VAL A 433 -16.00 -16.09 19.39
CA VAL A 433 -17.27 -16.82 19.60
C VAL A 433 -17.05 -18.12 20.38
N ILE A 434 -16.10 -18.96 19.96
CA ILE A 434 -15.80 -20.25 20.62
C ILE A 434 -15.37 -20.04 22.09
N LEU A 435 -14.51 -19.05 22.35
CA LEU A 435 -14.06 -18.72 23.71
C LEU A 435 -15.21 -18.19 24.59
N ALA A 436 -16.06 -17.31 24.06
CA ALA A 436 -17.21 -16.77 24.78
C ALA A 436 -18.27 -17.84 25.10
N LEU A 437 -18.56 -18.76 24.17
CA LEU A 437 -19.47 -19.89 24.40
C LEU A 437 -18.90 -20.86 25.45
N THR A 438 -17.59 -21.15 25.38
CA THR A 438 -16.90 -22.00 26.37
C THR A 438 -16.94 -21.38 27.77
N ALA A 439 -16.65 -20.08 27.89
CA ALA A 439 -16.75 -19.35 29.15
C ALA A 439 -18.19 -19.36 29.73
N SER A 440 -19.19 -19.17 28.87
CA SER A 440 -20.62 -19.21 29.25
C SER A 440 -21.01 -20.58 29.83
N PHE A 441 -20.63 -21.67 29.15
CA PHE A 441 -20.94 -23.04 29.58
C PHE A 441 -20.22 -23.41 30.90
N LEU A 442 -18.96 -23.03 31.05
CA LEU A 442 -18.19 -23.29 32.27
C LEU A 442 -18.65 -22.45 33.47
N SER A 443 -19.10 -21.22 33.22
CA SER A 443 -19.78 -20.39 34.22
C SER A 443 -21.10 -21.02 34.68
N LEU A 444 -21.97 -21.42 33.75
CA LEU A 444 -23.25 -22.08 34.05
C LEU A 444 -23.07 -23.37 34.84
N THR A 445 -22.17 -24.26 34.41
CA THR A 445 -21.89 -25.52 35.12
C THR A 445 -21.29 -25.31 36.51
N THR A 446 -20.41 -24.31 36.69
CA THR A 446 -19.90 -23.93 38.01
C THR A 446 -21.01 -23.39 38.92
N GLY A 447 -21.93 -22.58 38.38
CA GLY A 447 -23.11 -22.09 39.08
C GLY A 447 -24.05 -23.22 39.54
N LEU A 448 -24.30 -24.22 38.68
CA LEU A 448 -25.07 -25.41 39.04
C LEU A 448 -24.41 -26.22 40.16
N VAL A 449 -23.08 -26.41 40.13
CA VAL A 449 -22.33 -27.05 41.23
C VAL A 449 -22.45 -26.25 42.52
N LEU A 450 -22.34 -24.92 42.48
CA LEU A 450 -22.52 -24.07 43.67
C LEU A 450 -23.94 -24.21 44.24
N ILE A 451 -24.98 -24.21 43.40
CA ILE A 451 -26.38 -24.44 43.82
C ILE A 451 -26.55 -25.82 44.48
N ILE A 452 -25.93 -26.88 43.94
CA ILE A 452 -25.93 -28.22 44.55
C ILE A 452 -25.28 -28.20 45.94
N PHE A 453 -24.10 -27.58 46.09
CA PHE A 453 -23.42 -27.47 47.39
C PHE A 453 -24.13 -26.56 48.40
N ILE A 454 -25.02 -25.66 47.96
CA ILE A 454 -25.91 -24.88 48.83
C ILE A 454 -27.15 -25.70 49.22
N LYS A 455 -27.80 -26.37 48.27
CA LYS A 455 -29.00 -27.20 48.51
C LYS A 455 -28.72 -28.37 49.45
N TYR A 456 -27.59 -29.05 49.26
CA TYR A 456 -27.17 -30.20 50.07
C TYR A 456 -26.25 -29.82 51.26
N ARG A 457 -26.28 -28.55 51.70
CA ARG A 457 -25.39 -28.00 52.74
C ARG A 457 -25.40 -28.76 54.08
N GLU A 458 -26.45 -29.52 54.38
CA GLU A 458 -26.56 -30.26 55.64
C GLU A 458 -26.03 -31.70 55.58
N THR A 459 -25.68 -32.21 54.40
CA THR A 459 -25.09 -33.55 54.22
C THR A 459 -23.70 -33.65 54.88
N PRO A 460 -23.29 -34.85 55.36
CA PRO A 460 -22.01 -35.00 56.04
C PRO A 460 -20.80 -34.75 55.12
N ILE A 461 -20.89 -35.08 53.82
CA ILE A 461 -19.82 -34.80 52.85
C ILE A 461 -19.57 -33.29 52.71
N VAL A 462 -20.64 -32.49 52.62
CA VAL A 462 -20.52 -31.03 52.51
C VAL A 462 -20.08 -30.39 53.83
N LYS A 463 -20.49 -30.94 54.98
CA LYS A 463 -20.02 -30.51 56.31
C LYS A 463 -18.54 -30.82 56.55
N ALA A 464 -18.06 -32.01 56.22
CA ALA A 464 -16.66 -32.41 56.38
C ALA A 464 -15.72 -31.58 55.48
N ASN A 465 -16.16 -31.25 54.26
CA ASN A 465 -15.42 -30.47 53.27
C ASN A 465 -15.43 -28.94 53.52
N ASN A 466 -15.35 -28.51 54.80
CA ASN A 466 -15.38 -27.11 55.28
C ASN A 466 -16.16 -26.13 54.38
N ARG A 467 -17.48 -26.06 54.60
CA ARG A 467 -18.47 -25.32 53.80
C ARG A 467 -17.98 -23.93 53.33
N HIS A 468 -17.36 -23.13 54.20
CA HIS A 468 -16.90 -21.78 53.86
C HIS A 468 -15.79 -21.78 52.78
N LEU A 469 -14.74 -22.59 52.92
CA LEU A 469 -13.68 -22.71 51.92
C LEU A 469 -14.21 -23.24 50.58
N THR A 470 -15.13 -24.21 50.64
CA THR A 470 -15.78 -24.77 49.44
C THR A 470 -16.57 -23.70 48.67
N TYR A 471 -17.32 -22.83 49.35
CA TYR A 471 -18.02 -21.73 48.68
C TYR A 471 -17.07 -20.66 48.13
N ILE A 472 -16.00 -20.29 48.86
CA ILE A 472 -14.99 -19.34 48.38
C ILE A 472 -14.31 -19.84 47.09
N LEU A 473 -13.96 -21.13 47.03
CA LEU A 473 -13.36 -21.74 45.83
C LEU A 473 -14.35 -21.79 44.66
N LEU A 474 -15.61 -22.17 44.88
CA LEU A 474 -16.63 -22.19 43.82
C LEU A 474 -16.97 -20.78 43.29
N VAL A 475 -17.03 -19.76 44.15
CA VAL A 475 -17.29 -18.37 43.75
C VAL A 475 -16.10 -17.78 43.00
N SER A 476 -14.86 -18.01 43.44
CA SER A 476 -13.67 -17.56 42.69
C SER A 476 -13.55 -18.26 41.34
N LEU A 477 -13.85 -19.57 41.23
CA LEU A 477 -13.91 -20.26 39.94
C LEU A 477 -15.02 -19.70 39.02
N LEU A 478 -16.22 -19.44 39.55
CA LEU A 478 -17.31 -18.80 38.80
C LEU A 478 -16.88 -17.43 38.24
N ILE A 479 -16.30 -16.58 39.09
CA ILE A 479 -15.79 -15.27 38.66
C ILE A 479 -14.66 -15.45 37.63
N SER A 480 -13.77 -16.44 37.78
CA SER A 480 -12.68 -16.66 36.81
C SER A 480 -13.18 -16.95 35.39
N PHE A 481 -14.27 -17.72 35.24
CA PHE A 481 -14.90 -17.92 33.93
C PHE A 481 -15.61 -16.66 33.42
N LEU A 482 -16.18 -15.84 34.31
CA LEU A 482 -16.76 -14.54 33.95
C LEU A 482 -15.71 -13.49 33.58
N THR A 483 -14.48 -13.54 34.11
CA THR A 483 -13.42 -12.57 33.72
C THR A 483 -13.08 -12.62 32.23
N ILE A 484 -13.29 -13.75 31.56
CA ILE A 484 -12.99 -13.94 30.13
C ILE A 484 -13.71 -12.91 29.24
N PHE A 485 -14.90 -12.47 29.62
CA PHE A 485 -15.64 -11.43 28.89
C PHE A 485 -14.96 -10.03 28.95
N LEU A 486 -14.04 -9.80 29.90
CA LEU A 486 -13.20 -8.60 29.98
C LEU A 486 -11.98 -8.66 29.04
N PHE A 487 -11.61 -9.85 28.56
CA PHE A 487 -10.50 -10.06 27.61
C PHE A 487 -10.96 -10.00 26.15
N ILE A 488 -12.26 -10.25 25.86
CA ILE A 488 -12.82 -10.28 24.49
C ILE A 488 -13.52 -8.94 24.18
N GLY A 489 -13.28 -8.40 22.99
CA GLY A 489 -13.86 -7.14 22.50
C GLY A 489 -12.82 -6.02 22.32
N ARG A 490 -13.31 -4.79 22.07
CA ARG A 490 -12.45 -3.63 21.85
C ARG A 490 -11.90 -3.13 23.20
N PRO A 491 -10.57 -3.06 23.41
CA PRO A 491 -10.01 -2.57 24.67
C PRO A 491 -10.38 -1.09 24.88
N LYS A 492 -10.83 -0.79 26.10
CA LYS A 492 -11.09 0.55 26.64
C LYS A 492 -10.22 0.73 27.88
N ARG A 493 -9.98 1.98 28.31
CA ARG A 493 -9.21 2.29 29.53
C ARG A 493 -9.68 1.47 30.75
N VAL A 494 -10.99 1.40 30.98
CA VAL A 494 -11.58 0.62 32.09
C VAL A 494 -11.35 -0.89 31.95
N THR A 495 -11.44 -1.46 30.74
CA THR A 495 -11.22 -2.91 30.57
C THR A 495 -9.76 -3.28 30.75
N CYS A 496 -8.81 -2.46 30.28
CA CYS A 496 -7.37 -2.70 30.48
C CYS A 496 -6.99 -2.73 31.97
N LEU A 497 -7.47 -1.75 32.75
CA LEU A 497 -7.27 -1.68 34.20
C LEU A 497 -7.82 -2.92 34.92
N LEU A 498 -9.05 -3.34 34.57
CA LEU A 498 -9.70 -4.46 35.24
C LEU A 498 -9.17 -5.84 34.80
N ARG A 499 -8.68 -6.00 33.56
CA ARG A 499 -8.33 -7.31 32.98
C ARG A 499 -7.32 -8.08 33.85
N GLN A 500 -6.13 -7.54 34.03
CA GLN A 500 -5.04 -8.24 34.73
C GLN A 500 -5.26 -8.26 36.25
N VAL A 501 -5.74 -7.16 36.84
CA VAL A 501 -5.97 -7.06 38.28
C VAL A 501 -7.05 -8.05 38.74
N THR A 502 -8.18 -8.13 38.05
CA THR A 502 -9.26 -9.08 38.39
C THR A 502 -8.77 -10.51 38.25
N PHE A 503 -8.02 -10.82 37.19
CA PHE A 503 -7.39 -12.12 36.99
C PHE A 503 -6.48 -12.51 38.18
N CYS A 504 -5.47 -11.69 38.50
CA CYS A 504 -4.50 -11.99 39.57
C CYS A 504 -5.18 -12.17 40.93
N VAL A 505 -6.10 -11.27 41.30
CA VAL A 505 -6.79 -11.32 42.60
C VAL A 505 -7.69 -12.56 42.72
N VAL A 506 -8.48 -12.88 41.68
CA VAL A 506 -9.39 -14.04 41.69
C VAL A 506 -8.62 -15.35 41.78
N PHE A 507 -7.51 -15.48 41.03
CA PHE A 507 -6.67 -16.67 41.10
C PHE A 507 -5.91 -16.79 42.42
N SER A 508 -5.46 -15.69 43.02
CA SER A 508 -4.88 -15.71 44.37
C SER A 508 -5.90 -16.19 45.41
N VAL A 509 -7.14 -15.68 45.40
CA VAL A 509 -8.22 -16.19 46.27
C VAL A 509 -8.47 -17.69 46.07
N ALA A 510 -8.53 -18.16 44.81
CA ALA A 510 -8.72 -19.57 44.50
C ALA A 510 -7.59 -20.45 45.07
N VAL A 511 -6.32 -20.11 44.80
CA VAL A 511 -5.16 -20.89 45.28
C VAL A 511 -5.00 -20.78 46.80
N SER A 512 -5.20 -19.61 47.41
CA SER A 512 -5.18 -19.45 48.87
C SER A 512 -6.28 -20.28 49.55
N SER A 513 -7.47 -20.40 48.95
CA SER A 513 -8.54 -21.25 49.49
C SER A 513 -8.20 -22.76 49.41
N LEU A 514 -7.46 -23.18 48.38
CA LEU A 514 -6.98 -24.56 48.28
C LEU A 514 -5.79 -24.83 49.21
N LEU A 515 -4.90 -23.86 49.41
CA LEU A 515 -3.81 -23.93 50.40
C LEU A 515 -4.38 -24.01 51.82
N ALA A 516 -5.36 -23.18 52.17
CA ALA A 516 -6.10 -23.29 53.43
C ALA A 516 -6.72 -24.68 53.59
N LYS A 517 -7.28 -25.24 52.51
CA LYS A 517 -7.89 -26.58 52.52
C LYS A 517 -6.85 -27.70 52.71
N THR A 518 -5.71 -27.67 52.02
CA THR A 518 -4.65 -28.70 52.19
C THR A 518 -4.02 -28.62 53.58
N ILE A 519 -3.77 -27.41 54.10
CA ILE A 519 -3.31 -27.20 55.48
C ILE A 519 -4.34 -27.75 56.47
N MET A 520 -5.63 -27.48 56.32
CA MET A 520 -6.66 -28.03 57.23
C MET A 520 -6.72 -29.56 57.22
N VAL A 521 -6.47 -30.22 56.07
CA VAL A 521 -6.34 -31.68 56.01
C VAL A 521 -5.10 -32.15 56.80
N VAL A 522 -3.93 -31.56 56.55
CA VAL A 522 -2.68 -31.94 57.24
C VAL A 522 -2.79 -31.70 58.76
N VAL A 523 -3.35 -30.56 59.19
CA VAL A 523 -3.58 -30.23 60.60
C VAL A 523 -4.53 -31.23 61.27
N ALA A 524 -5.59 -31.68 60.59
CA ALA A 524 -6.52 -32.68 61.14
C ALA A 524 -5.82 -34.02 61.45
N PHE A 525 -4.93 -34.50 60.59
CA PHE A 525 -4.15 -35.74 60.84
C PHE A 525 -3.02 -35.58 61.87
N LEU A 526 -2.55 -34.35 62.12
CA LEU A 526 -1.54 -34.09 63.16
C LEU A 526 -2.18 -33.86 64.54
N ALA A 527 -3.39 -33.31 64.58
CA ALA A 527 -4.10 -32.99 65.83
C ALA A 527 -4.76 -34.20 66.53
N THR A 528 -4.84 -35.35 65.86
CA THR A 528 -5.26 -36.63 66.49
C THR A 528 -4.18 -37.20 67.42
N LYS A 529 -2.92 -36.75 67.33
CA LYS A 529 -1.88 -37.11 68.29
C LYS A 529 -2.15 -36.43 69.64
N PRO A 530 -2.20 -37.18 70.76
CA PRO A 530 -2.44 -36.60 72.09
C PRO A 530 -1.35 -35.60 72.47
N GLY A 531 -1.72 -34.56 73.24
CA GLY A 531 -0.82 -33.50 73.69
C GLY A 531 -0.52 -32.37 72.69
N SER A 532 -1.00 -32.43 71.45
CA SER A 532 -0.66 -31.41 70.44
C SER A 532 -1.34 -30.04 70.66
N LYS A 533 -0.53 -28.97 70.80
CA LYS A 533 -1.03 -27.57 70.90
C LYS A 533 -1.87 -27.13 69.69
N MET A 534 -1.70 -27.79 68.53
CA MET A 534 -2.41 -27.52 67.28
C MET A 534 -3.94 -27.67 67.40
N ARG A 535 -4.45 -28.50 68.32
CA ARG A 535 -5.89 -28.69 68.53
C ARG A 535 -6.63 -27.39 68.88
N LYS A 536 -5.96 -26.42 69.52
CA LYS A 536 -6.51 -25.09 69.84
C LYS A 536 -6.65 -24.17 68.61
N TRP A 537 -5.95 -24.47 67.51
CA TRP A 537 -5.93 -23.68 66.28
C TRP A 537 -6.89 -24.18 65.18
N MET A 538 -7.54 -25.34 65.37
CA MET A 538 -8.44 -25.96 64.37
C MET A 538 -9.78 -25.23 64.13
N GLY A 539 -10.02 -24.09 64.79
CA GLY A 539 -11.24 -23.29 64.62
C GLY A 539 -11.34 -22.59 63.27
N LYS A 540 -12.48 -21.93 63.01
CA LYS A 540 -12.75 -21.19 61.75
C LYS A 540 -11.72 -20.09 61.43
N SER A 541 -10.97 -19.62 62.43
CA SER A 541 -10.00 -18.52 62.26
C SER A 541 -8.85 -18.87 61.31
N LEU A 542 -8.21 -20.04 61.49
CA LEU A 542 -7.04 -20.45 60.71
C LEU A 542 -7.27 -20.48 59.19
N PRO A 543 -8.29 -21.18 58.64
CA PRO A 543 -8.50 -21.20 57.19
C PRO A 543 -8.88 -19.83 56.61
N ASN A 544 -9.63 -19.02 57.36
CA ASN A 544 -9.97 -17.67 56.92
C ASN A 544 -8.74 -16.75 56.91
N ALA A 545 -7.88 -16.84 57.92
CA ALA A 545 -6.62 -16.08 57.99
C ALA A 545 -5.68 -16.39 56.82
N ILE A 546 -5.57 -17.67 56.41
CA ILE A 546 -4.77 -18.08 55.25
C ILE A 546 -5.32 -17.49 53.93
N VAL A 547 -6.65 -17.46 53.77
CA VAL A 547 -7.27 -16.85 52.57
C VAL A 547 -7.06 -15.34 52.55
N VAL A 548 -7.27 -14.66 53.67
CA VAL A 548 -7.13 -13.19 53.77
C VAL A 548 -5.68 -12.75 53.62
N SER A 549 -4.71 -13.46 54.20
CA SER A 549 -3.29 -13.09 54.06
C SER A 549 -2.77 -13.33 52.63
N GLY A 550 -3.09 -14.47 52.01
CA GLY A 550 -2.65 -14.79 50.66
C GLY A 550 -3.26 -13.86 49.59
N SER A 551 -4.58 -13.61 49.66
CA SER A 551 -5.24 -12.68 48.74
C SER A 551 -4.93 -11.21 49.04
N GLY A 552 -4.76 -10.83 50.31
CA GLY A 552 -4.43 -9.45 50.71
C GLY A 552 -3.09 -8.96 50.17
N VAL A 553 -2.05 -9.81 50.15
CA VAL A 553 -0.76 -9.46 49.54
C VAL A 553 -0.90 -9.26 48.02
N GLN A 554 -1.65 -10.10 47.32
CA GLN A 554 -1.92 -9.92 45.89
C GLN A 554 -2.66 -8.61 45.61
N VAL A 555 -3.67 -8.25 46.43
CA VAL A 555 -4.38 -6.97 46.32
C VAL A 555 -3.43 -5.80 46.54
N GLY A 556 -2.53 -5.87 47.54
CA GLY A 556 -1.50 -4.86 47.77
C GLY A 556 -0.59 -4.63 46.55
N ILE A 557 -0.07 -5.71 45.94
CA ILE A 557 0.74 -5.65 44.71
C ILE A 557 -0.06 -5.00 43.57
N CYS A 558 -1.31 -5.40 43.36
CA CYS A 558 -2.15 -4.83 42.31
C CYS A 558 -2.49 -3.34 42.54
N MET A 559 -2.69 -2.90 43.79
CA MET A 559 -2.92 -1.49 44.12
C MET A 559 -1.67 -0.63 43.86
N ILE A 560 -0.48 -1.14 44.19
CA ILE A 560 0.80 -0.47 43.89
C ILE A 560 1.02 -0.36 42.37
N TRP A 561 0.76 -1.44 41.62
CA TRP A 561 0.85 -1.45 40.15
C TRP A 561 -0.11 -0.43 39.52
N LEU A 562 -1.38 -0.39 39.94
CA LEU A 562 -2.35 0.60 39.47
C LEU A 562 -1.99 2.05 39.84
N GLY A 563 -1.30 2.27 40.95
CA GLY A 563 -0.86 3.60 41.38
C GLY A 563 0.36 4.13 40.62
N ILE A 564 1.33 3.26 40.30
CA ILE A 564 2.62 3.67 39.70
C ILE A 564 2.60 3.56 38.17
N SER A 565 2.00 2.51 37.60
CA SER A 565 2.03 2.23 36.15
C SER A 565 0.77 1.46 35.70
N PRO A 566 -0.41 2.10 35.76
CA PRO A 566 -1.68 1.46 35.42
C PRO A 566 -1.76 1.02 33.94
N PRO A 567 -2.26 -0.20 33.65
CA PRO A 567 -2.44 -0.68 32.28
C PRO A 567 -3.33 0.22 31.42
N PHE A 568 -2.93 0.48 30.17
CA PHE A 568 -3.57 1.43 29.26
C PHE A 568 -3.80 0.84 27.85
N PRO A 569 -4.81 1.32 27.08
CA PRO A 569 -5.01 0.89 25.71
C PRO A 569 -3.93 1.49 24.80
N ASP A 570 -3.28 0.66 24.00
CA ASP A 570 -2.07 1.00 23.24
C ASP A 570 -2.15 0.46 21.80
N ILE A 571 -1.33 1.05 20.92
CA ILE A 571 -1.39 0.87 19.46
C ILE A 571 -0.05 0.32 18.96
N ASP A 572 0.03 -1.00 18.79
CA ASP A 572 1.19 -1.65 18.21
C ASP A 572 1.24 -1.37 16.70
N LEU A 573 2.05 -0.38 16.31
CA LEU A 573 2.44 -0.09 14.92
C LEU A 573 3.46 -1.12 14.38
N HIS A 574 3.99 -1.99 15.25
CA HIS A 574 5.09 -2.88 14.92
C HIS A 574 4.64 -4.23 14.34
N PHE A 575 4.90 -4.37 13.04
CA PHE A 575 4.91 -5.58 12.21
C PHE A 575 3.59 -6.06 11.57
N GLN A 576 3.77 -6.50 10.32
CA GLN A 576 2.82 -7.09 9.37
C GLN A 576 1.92 -6.11 8.59
N SER A 577 1.96 -6.23 7.27
CA SER A 577 1.39 -5.29 6.30
C SER A 577 -0.13 -5.20 6.39
N GLY A 578 -0.64 -4.02 6.76
CA GLY A 578 -2.03 -3.61 6.55
C GLY A 578 -2.99 -3.69 7.74
N GLN A 579 -2.52 -4.13 8.92
CA GLN A 579 -3.29 -4.08 10.16
C GLN A 579 -2.56 -3.27 11.24
N ILE A 580 -3.33 -2.67 12.15
CA ILE A 580 -2.85 -2.05 13.39
C ILE A 580 -3.39 -2.87 14.56
N PHE A 581 -2.54 -3.33 15.46
CA PHE A 581 -2.98 -4.11 16.62
C PHE A 581 -3.33 -3.17 17.79
N LEU A 582 -4.59 -3.23 18.22
CA LEU A 582 -5.07 -2.46 19.38
C LEU A 582 -5.09 -3.38 20.60
N GLN A 583 -4.21 -3.12 21.56
CA GLN A 583 -4.02 -3.96 22.74
C GLN A 583 -4.18 -3.18 24.05
N CYS A 584 -4.08 -3.88 25.18
CA CYS A 584 -3.83 -3.26 26.48
C CYS A 584 -2.37 -3.49 26.80
N ASN A 585 -1.59 -2.43 26.93
CA ASN A 585 -0.24 -2.44 27.44
C ASN A 585 -0.30 -2.56 28.97
N GLU A 586 0.44 -3.50 29.55
CA GLU A 586 0.55 -3.76 30.99
C GLU A 586 1.15 -2.57 31.79
N GLY A 587 1.73 -1.58 31.12
CA GLY A 587 2.26 -0.34 31.70
C GLY A 587 3.62 -0.49 32.38
N SER A 588 3.86 -1.63 33.01
CA SER A 588 5.17 -2.01 33.58
C SER A 588 5.32 -3.52 33.63
N ASP A 589 6.22 -4.05 32.79
CA ASP A 589 6.53 -5.49 32.71
C ASP A 589 6.96 -6.04 34.07
N THR A 590 7.79 -5.31 34.82
CA THR A 590 8.29 -5.74 36.13
C THR A 590 7.16 -5.86 37.15
N MET A 591 6.18 -4.96 37.13
CA MET A 591 4.99 -5.05 37.98
C MET A 591 4.13 -6.26 37.58
N PHE A 592 3.86 -6.46 36.29
CA PHE A 592 3.12 -7.63 35.78
C PHE A 592 3.78 -8.96 36.18
N TYR A 593 5.09 -9.10 35.96
CA TYR A 593 5.83 -10.30 36.36
C TYR A 593 5.95 -10.46 37.88
N SER A 594 5.95 -9.38 38.66
CA SER A 594 5.88 -9.48 40.14
C SER A 594 4.53 -10.03 40.62
N ALA A 595 3.42 -9.60 40.00
CA ALA A 595 2.07 -10.07 40.32
C ALA A 595 1.87 -11.55 39.95
N LEU A 596 2.38 -11.97 38.78
CA LEU A 596 2.44 -13.39 38.38
C LEU A 596 3.39 -14.20 39.26
N GLY A 597 4.54 -13.63 39.65
CA GLY A 597 5.52 -14.27 40.51
C GLY A 597 4.96 -14.62 41.89
N TYR A 598 4.19 -13.72 42.50
CA TYR A 598 3.49 -14.00 43.75
C TYR A 598 2.46 -15.13 43.61
N LEU A 599 1.66 -15.12 42.54
CA LEU A 599 0.70 -16.20 42.26
C LEU A 599 1.42 -17.55 42.05
N GLY A 600 2.56 -17.55 41.35
CA GLY A 600 3.41 -18.74 41.17
C GLY A 600 4.02 -19.26 42.48
N PHE A 601 4.48 -18.37 43.36
CA PHE A 601 4.99 -18.71 44.70
C PHE A 601 3.90 -19.32 45.59
N LEU A 602 2.71 -18.72 45.61
CA LEU A 602 1.54 -19.22 46.32
C LEU A 602 1.12 -20.62 45.80
N ALA A 603 1.13 -20.82 44.47
CA ALA A 603 0.85 -22.10 43.85
C ALA A 603 1.93 -23.16 44.15
N ALA A 604 3.21 -22.78 44.19
CA ALA A 604 4.30 -23.68 44.56
C ALA A 604 4.18 -24.18 46.01
N ILE A 605 3.87 -23.29 46.97
CA ILE A 605 3.58 -23.68 48.36
C ILE A 605 2.37 -24.62 48.41
N CYS A 606 1.28 -24.28 47.72
CA CYS A 606 0.09 -25.13 47.66
C CYS A 606 0.38 -26.51 47.07
N PHE A 607 1.20 -26.60 46.02
CA PHE A 607 1.64 -27.86 45.43
C PHE A 607 2.52 -28.68 46.39
N ILE A 608 3.45 -28.06 47.11
CA ILE A 608 4.31 -28.74 48.11
C ILE A 608 3.47 -29.32 49.25
N VAL A 609 2.59 -28.52 49.86
CA VAL A 609 1.72 -28.98 50.96
C VAL A 609 0.75 -30.07 50.46
N ALA A 610 0.21 -29.92 49.25
CA ALA A 610 -0.60 -30.94 48.61
C ALA A 610 0.20 -32.25 48.42
N PHE A 611 1.42 -32.19 47.86
CA PHE A 611 2.30 -33.35 47.66
C PHE A 611 2.56 -34.09 48.97
N MET A 612 2.88 -33.36 50.05
CA MET A 612 3.10 -33.94 51.39
C MET A 612 1.83 -34.65 51.91
N SER A 613 0.64 -34.08 51.69
CA SER A 613 -0.62 -34.68 52.13
C SER A 613 -0.92 -36.06 51.53
N ARG A 614 -0.29 -36.45 50.40
CA ARG A 614 -0.43 -37.82 49.84
C ARG A 614 0.11 -38.93 50.74
N LYS A 615 1.04 -38.61 51.66
CA LYS A 615 1.64 -39.59 52.58
C LYS A 615 0.77 -39.89 53.81
N LEU A 616 -0.36 -39.19 53.97
CA LEU A 616 -1.26 -39.38 55.11
C LEU A 616 -2.24 -40.54 54.84
N PRO A 617 -2.47 -41.46 55.80
CA PRO A 617 -3.42 -42.56 55.66
C PRO A 617 -4.87 -42.05 55.79
N GLY A 618 -5.34 -41.34 54.77
CA GLY A 618 -6.70 -40.83 54.68
C GLY A 618 -7.65 -41.81 53.98
N SER A 619 -8.78 -42.11 54.60
CA SER A 619 -9.84 -43.01 54.10
C SER A 619 -10.57 -42.52 52.84
N PHE A 620 -10.16 -41.39 52.24
CA PHE A 620 -10.68 -40.83 51.01
C PHE A 620 -9.55 -40.39 50.08
N ASN A 621 -9.68 -40.69 48.77
CA ASN A 621 -8.74 -40.29 47.72
C ASN A 621 -8.65 -38.75 47.49
N GLU A 622 -9.28 -37.92 48.31
CA GLU A 622 -9.34 -36.46 48.15
C GLU A 622 -7.96 -35.79 48.09
N ALA A 623 -7.00 -36.21 48.93
CA ALA A 623 -5.64 -35.66 48.88
C ALA A 623 -5.00 -35.87 47.49
N LYS A 624 -5.18 -37.05 46.88
CA LYS A 624 -4.67 -37.36 45.53
C LYS A 624 -5.27 -36.42 44.48
N TRP A 625 -6.60 -36.26 44.49
CA TRP A 625 -7.32 -35.36 43.58
C TRP A 625 -6.87 -33.91 43.70
N ILE A 626 -6.64 -33.41 44.93
CA ILE A 626 -6.12 -32.06 45.15
C ILE A 626 -4.68 -31.93 44.59
N THR A 627 -3.82 -32.93 44.77
CA THR A 627 -2.46 -32.88 44.20
C THR A 627 -2.43 -32.90 42.68
N PHE A 628 -3.34 -33.66 42.06
CA PHE A 628 -3.45 -33.72 40.60
C PHE A 628 -3.97 -32.39 40.04
N SER A 629 -4.97 -31.81 40.71
CA SER A 629 -5.50 -30.48 40.40
C SER A 629 -4.42 -29.38 40.46
N MET A 630 -3.59 -29.37 41.52
CA MET A 630 -2.46 -28.43 41.63
C MET A 630 -1.32 -28.71 40.65
N LEU A 631 -1.12 -29.97 40.23
CA LEU A 631 -0.16 -30.33 39.19
C LEU A 631 -0.59 -29.76 37.82
N VAL A 632 -1.87 -29.90 37.47
CA VAL A 632 -2.46 -29.30 36.26
C VAL A 632 -2.40 -27.77 36.31
N PHE A 633 -2.65 -27.17 37.48
CA PHE A 633 -2.52 -25.73 37.67
C PHE A 633 -1.10 -25.24 37.38
N CYS A 634 -0.09 -25.87 37.99
CA CYS A 634 1.30 -25.44 37.84
C CYS A 634 1.84 -25.67 36.42
N SER A 635 1.45 -26.75 35.73
CA SER A 635 1.92 -27.01 34.36
C SER A 635 1.37 -25.99 33.35
N VAL A 636 0.10 -25.56 33.51
CA VAL A 636 -0.50 -24.51 32.68
C VAL A 636 0.23 -23.18 32.85
N TRP A 637 0.52 -22.76 34.09
CA TRP A 637 1.20 -21.48 34.34
C TRP A 637 2.70 -21.49 34.02
N LEU A 638 3.39 -22.64 34.17
CA LEU A 638 4.76 -22.80 33.69
C LEU A 638 4.85 -22.73 32.15
N SER A 639 3.86 -23.25 31.44
CA SER A 639 3.78 -23.18 29.97
C SER A 639 3.32 -21.81 29.46
N PHE A 640 2.55 -21.07 30.26
CA PHE A 640 2.04 -19.74 29.90
C PHE A 640 3.17 -18.75 29.58
N VAL A 641 4.19 -18.64 30.44
CA VAL A 641 5.26 -17.62 30.31
C VAL A 641 6.00 -17.67 28.96
N PRO A 642 6.54 -18.81 28.49
CA PRO A 642 7.18 -18.87 27.17
C PRO A 642 6.18 -18.74 26.01
N THR A 643 4.90 -19.11 26.18
CA THR A 643 3.87 -18.92 25.15
C THR A 643 3.49 -17.43 25.00
N TYR A 644 3.36 -16.72 26.12
CA TYR A 644 3.11 -15.28 26.17
C TYR A 644 4.21 -14.50 25.46
N LEU A 645 5.48 -14.78 25.79
CA LEU A 645 6.65 -14.12 25.20
C LEU A 645 6.89 -14.44 23.70
N SER A 646 6.30 -15.52 23.17
CA SER A 646 6.50 -15.94 21.77
C SER A 646 5.31 -15.65 20.85
N THR A 647 4.12 -15.38 21.39
CA THR A 647 2.94 -14.98 20.61
C THR A 647 2.90 -13.46 20.39
N LYS A 648 2.18 -13.01 19.36
CA LYS A 648 2.09 -11.60 18.97
C LYS A 648 0.66 -11.17 18.61
N GLY A 649 0.37 -9.89 18.82
CA GLY A 649 -0.94 -9.28 18.55
C GLY A 649 -2.08 -9.98 19.30
N LYS A 650 -3.26 -10.04 18.68
CA LYS A 650 -4.49 -10.57 19.31
C LYS A 650 -4.40 -12.01 19.86
N TYR A 651 -3.41 -12.80 19.44
CA TYR A 651 -3.20 -14.16 19.97
C TYR A 651 -2.63 -14.20 21.40
N ILE A 652 -1.93 -13.15 21.85
CA ILE A 652 -1.44 -13.02 23.24
C ILE A 652 -2.63 -13.11 24.22
N VAL A 653 -3.71 -12.39 23.90
CA VAL A 653 -4.95 -12.36 24.68
C VAL A 653 -5.66 -13.72 24.66
N ALA A 654 -5.65 -14.41 23.51
CA ALA A 654 -6.21 -15.76 23.41
C ALA A 654 -5.45 -16.77 24.29
N VAL A 655 -4.11 -16.69 24.34
CA VAL A 655 -3.28 -17.53 25.23
C VAL A 655 -3.62 -17.30 26.70
N GLN A 656 -3.77 -16.04 27.14
CA GLN A 656 -4.22 -15.71 28.49
C GLN A 656 -5.58 -16.37 28.82
N ILE A 657 -6.56 -16.26 27.91
CA ILE A 657 -7.89 -16.89 28.08
C ILE A 657 -7.77 -18.43 28.16
N PHE A 658 -6.97 -19.08 27.30
CA PHE A 658 -6.80 -20.53 27.34
C PHE A 658 -6.16 -21.00 28.67
N SER A 659 -5.16 -20.30 29.19
CA SER A 659 -4.57 -20.61 30.51
C SER A 659 -5.56 -20.43 31.66
N ILE A 660 -6.41 -19.39 31.61
CA ILE A 660 -7.50 -19.19 32.59
C ILE A 660 -8.50 -20.34 32.53
N ILE A 661 -9.00 -20.70 31.34
CA ILE A 661 -9.95 -21.80 31.16
C ILE A 661 -9.36 -23.12 31.66
N ALA A 662 -8.16 -23.49 31.23
CA ALA A 662 -7.55 -24.78 31.55
C ALA A 662 -7.26 -24.94 33.05
N SER A 663 -6.73 -23.90 33.70
CA SER A 663 -6.42 -23.95 35.13
C SER A 663 -7.67 -23.95 36.01
N SER A 664 -8.69 -23.14 35.69
CA SER A 664 -9.97 -23.17 36.41
C SER A 664 -10.76 -24.46 36.17
N LEU A 665 -10.72 -25.03 34.97
CA LEU A 665 -11.34 -26.34 34.69
C LEU A 665 -10.64 -27.48 35.43
N GLY A 666 -9.30 -27.46 35.53
CA GLY A 666 -8.52 -28.40 36.33
C GLY A 666 -8.81 -28.32 37.84
N LEU A 667 -9.12 -27.14 38.35
CA LEU A 667 -9.61 -26.94 39.73
C LEU A 667 -11.05 -27.47 39.90
N LEU A 668 -11.96 -27.10 38.99
CA LEU A 668 -13.37 -27.51 39.06
C LEU A 668 -13.54 -29.04 38.97
N CYS A 669 -12.98 -29.66 37.92
CA CYS A 669 -13.19 -31.08 37.63
C CYS A 669 -12.62 -31.98 38.73
N CYS A 670 -11.35 -31.80 39.10
CA CYS A 670 -10.66 -32.69 40.02
C CYS A 670 -11.23 -32.62 41.44
N ILE A 671 -11.65 -31.44 41.91
CA ILE A 671 -12.07 -31.23 43.30
C ILE A 671 -13.56 -31.53 43.49
N PHE A 672 -14.42 -31.23 42.51
CA PHE A 672 -15.87 -31.26 42.69
C PHE A 672 -16.59 -32.39 41.95
N VAL A 673 -16.12 -32.87 40.79
CA VAL A 673 -16.81 -33.96 40.06
C VAL A 673 -16.93 -35.25 40.89
N PRO A 674 -15.88 -35.74 41.59
CA PRO A 674 -16.01 -36.91 42.47
C PRO A 674 -17.04 -36.72 43.60
N LYS A 675 -17.27 -35.48 44.04
CA LYS A 675 -18.20 -35.15 45.13
C LYS A 675 -19.63 -35.01 44.62
N CYS A 676 -19.83 -34.35 43.48
CA CYS A 676 -21.13 -34.28 42.82
C CYS A 676 -21.63 -35.67 42.43
N TYR A 677 -20.74 -36.55 41.94
CA TYR A 677 -21.05 -37.96 41.67
C TYR A 677 -21.62 -38.68 42.91
N ILE A 678 -20.96 -38.57 44.06
CA ILE A 678 -21.44 -39.23 45.30
C ILE A 678 -22.75 -38.59 45.80
N ILE A 679 -22.85 -37.25 45.78
CA ILE A 679 -24.04 -36.52 46.26
C ILE A 679 -25.28 -36.87 45.43
N ILE A 680 -25.15 -37.00 44.10
CA ILE A 680 -26.29 -37.23 43.18
C ILE A 680 -26.55 -38.71 42.95
N LEU A 681 -25.53 -39.50 42.61
CA LEU A 681 -25.69 -40.87 42.10
C LEU A 681 -25.49 -41.97 43.15
N ARG A 682 -24.96 -41.66 44.34
CA ARG A 682 -24.85 -42.61 45.47
C ARG A 682 -25.34 -42.02 46.81
N PRO A 683 -26.62 -41.60 46.91
CA PRO A 683 -27.17 -40.97 48.11
C PRO A 683 -27.10 -41.85 49.37
N HIS A 684 -27.00 -43.18 49.26
CA HIS A 684 -26.77 -44.09 50.41
C HIS A 684 -25.45 -43.79 51.14
N MET A 685 -24.40 -43.37 50.42
CA MET A 685 -23.10 -43.00 51.00
C MET A 685 -23.14 -41.69 51.81
N ASN A 686 -24.27 -40.95 51.79
CA ASN A 686 -24.45 -39.72 52.56
C ASN A 686 -25.06 -39.95 53.95
N ARG A 687 -25.35 -41.20 54.36
CA ARG A 687 -25.82 -41.50 55.72
C ARG A 687 -24.68 -41.49 56.74
N LYS A 688 -25.02 -41.13 57.98
CA LYS A 688 -24.05 -40.99 59.08
C LYS A 688 -23.49 -42.35 59.54
N GLU A 689 -24.31 -43.40 59.49
CA GLU A 689 -23.92 -44.78 59.84
C GLU A 689 -22.63 -45.25 59.14
N HIS A 690 -22.57 -45.19 57.80
CA HIS A 690 -21.42 -45.65 57.02
C HIS A 690 -20.13 -44.82 57.23
N LEU A 691 -20.24 -43.61 57.79
CA LEU A 691 -19.09 -42.78 58.16
C LEU A 691 -18.63 -43.01 59.61
N MET A 692 -19.38 -43.77 60.41
CA MET A 692 -19.07 -44.05 61.81
C MET A 692 -18.72 -45.52 62.06
N MET A 693 -19.43 -46.49 61.46
CA MET A 693 -19.08 -47.93 61.56
C MET A 693 -17.62 -48.20 61.17
N ARG A 694 -17.18 -47.61 60.05
CA ARG A 694 -15.82 -47.79 59.51
C ARG A 694 -14.70 -47.09 60.30
N ASN A 695 -15.02 -46.47 61.45
CA ASN A 695 -14.07 -45.98 62.45
C ASN A 695 -13.99 -46.90 63.69
N HIS A 696 -14.62 -48.08 63.66
CA HIS A 696 -14.44 -49.15 64.66
C HIS A 696 -13.74 -50.39 64.08
N ASP A 697 -13.80 -50.62 62.77
CA ASP A 697 -13.06 -51.68 62.05
C ASP A 697 -11.54 -51.37 61.91
N GLY A 698 -10.91 -50.86 62.97
CA GLY A 698 -9.58 -50.25 62.91
C GLY A 698 -8.94 -50.00 64.27
N PHE A 699 -8.78 -51.09 65.04
CA PHE A 699 -7.92 -51.18 66.22
C PHE A 699 -6.96 -52.37 66.05
#